data_AF-A0A426CYZ4-F1
#
_entry.id   AF-A0A426CYZ4-F1
#
_cell.length_a   1.000
_cell.length_b   1.000
_cell.length_c   1.000
_cell.angle_alpha   90.00
_cell.angle_beta   90.00
_cell.angle_gamma   90.00
#
_symmetry.space_group_name_H-M   'P 1'
#
loop_
_entity.id
_entity.type
_entity.pdbx_description
1 polymer ?
#
loop_
_entity_poly.entity_id
_entity_poly.type
_entity_poly.pdbx_seq_one_letter_code
_entity_poly.pdbx_strand_id
1 'polypeptide(L)'
;MESPFPLANTTAPAHSLSAAKTRPPTPLRFHSKPKSSPAGPATAACNLSASASKPTCFPAKTAGNSTTPPLPPTLPPTHSSPPPPPPPAVSPIPFAGHEAVTDPDSGSLWEFIRDTATGDTVFTRATIDATGSDGAYYSSRYSPRVITEIEQSGPVRTTIARRGLLATEDGRHALLQFTCRLHFWKNQPGPDIELTLINSTTARDTIALRDVAFVTHATGVSPATRVTLPWTDVPLGPTGLAALQSYTFSASQWSRSLVRDHQLADTRPGERGPLWLALPLNSKSQNATISLGIHNAWQQHPTMLAVGPDGRLAAHVWPTAPVIGLEWSPGLSITRHFQLRRATAPSNSEIDDQTITVRVSPDWLAKTNIFPSLAPASPDRLPFIEQRLSSPDALLGQSPNSIEKNHYYGLFDYGDAGGDGGWANLESYRDYAAILRGSRIENDDTIYRQGLVSANHYRDVDIQQVTGRTITHSVNHTIGGHDFGHAWPEGIMAHYLLTGSRRTREVIHQNLATMLAIPPADSDISYGRNLGFFLMTLSRAYQLTGDTRYRDRFLRQLDHTESILTSAAAPGRPPELMQLTPAPRDASLFYWPASGYVPFAAWYGLEGLLQMHALVADTPALQTRLLAHIQREYHHALDLAPTYRFHLEQLWPGLPAEQTHPLLATEYANGRGAFLYPVTAAYSRLTGDTRWLHFARRALYANAMTNSERSENILGAAVLPAGDELATFDEAAYVRDTRDLLWKAAADTLPNGDFAQHAPYDALLARATRTDYKPRFATPWLYPLHWRLVQGKELTATELMRRRQKMATLDFDTWHTAAPAFRFDLDRGDPFTHRTSLTTANFKLPPGRHTLAWWFRETPGGSTLEAANLYLSDFEGNHPALEIQPDTARNTLRLQNGTPLRIPSPPPPRHHICHAVHT
;
A
#
# COMPACT_ATOMS: atom_id res chain seq x y z
N MET A 1 31.18 -32.18 31.52
CA MET A 1 31.32 -33.37 32.40
C MET A 1 30.38 -34.43 31.90
N GLU A 2 30.98 -35.56 31.51
CA GLU A 2 30.48 -36.96 31.38
C GLU A 2 28.99 -37.28 31.15
N SER A 3 28.71 -37.86 29.96
CA SER A 3 28.16 -39.23 29.72
C SER A 3 26.69 -39.61 30.12
N PRO A 4 26.10 -40.74 29.62
CA PRO A 4 24.96 -40.67 28.67
C PRO A 4 23.82 -41.73 28.84
N PHE A 5 22.81 -41.68 27.95
CA PHE A 5 21.93 -42.80 27.49
C PHE A 5 20.91 -43.45 28.49
N PRO A 6 19.99 -44.38 28.09
CA PRO A 6 18.63 -44.13 27.53
C PRO A 6 17.51 -44.98 28.19
N LEU A 7 16.24 -44.86 27.73
CA LEU A 7 15.34 -45.96 27.30
C LEU A 7 13.84 -45.62 27.34
N ALA A 8 13.13 -46.26 26.42
CA ALA A 8 11.70 -46.27 26.16
C ALA A 8 10.86 -47.01 27.22
N ASN A 9 9.58 -46.66 27.39
CA ASN A 9 8.43 -47.44 26.92
C ASN A 9 7.08 -47.01 27.55
N THR A 10 6.07 -46.97 26.69
CA THR A 10 4.63 -47.30 26.85
C THR A 10 3.95 -47.21 28.23
N THR A 11 2.83 -46.49 28.28
CA THR A 11 1.53 -46.99 28.78
C THR A 11 0.41 -45.98 28.52
N ALA A 12 -0.68 -46.45 27.91
CA ALA A 12 -1.99 -45.80 27.96
C ALA A 12 -2.59 -45.95 29.37
N PRO A 13 -3.60 -45.14 29.76
CA PRO A 13 -4.95 -45.68 29.66
C PRO A 13 -6.07 -44.68 29.30
N ALA A 14 -7.08 -45.30 28.69
CA ALA A 14 -8.52 -45.05 28.62
C ALA A 14 -9.20 -43.87 29.37
N HIS A 15 -10.07 -43.20 28.60
CA HIS A 15 -11.46 -42.79 28.88
C HIS A 15 -11.83 -42.15 30.22
N SER A 16 -12.29 -40.90 30.16
CA SER A 16 -13.65 -40.58 30.65
C SER A 16 -14.29 -39.46 29.83
N LEU A 17 -15.49 -39.76 29.33
CA LEU A 17 -16.42 -38.86 28.67
C LEU A 17 -17.09 -37.97 29.72
N SER A 18 -17.16 -36.66 29.47
CA SER A 18 -18.13 -35.78 30.12
C SER A 18 -18.78 -34.90 29.05
N ALA A 19 -20.06 -35.15 28.84
CA ALA A 19 -20.91 -34.50 27.86
C ALA A 19 -21.23 -33.05 28.28
N ALA A 20 -20.84 -32.09 27.45
CA ALA A 20 -21.37 -30.73 27.51
C ALA A 20 -22.54 -30.61 26.52
N LYS A 21 -23.75 -30.43 27.10
CA LYS A 21 -25.01 -30.22 26.38
C LYS A 21 -24.91 -28.98 25.48
N THR A 22 -25.08 -29.18 24.19
CA THR A 22 -25.34 -28.14 23.20
C THR A 22 -26.75 -27.57 23.41
N ARG A 23 -26.85 -26.26 23.62
CA ARG A 23 -28.11 -25.49 23.46
C ARG A 23 -28.14 -24.90 22.05
N PRO A 24 -29.22 -25.05 21.28
CA PRO A 24 -29.34 -24.39 19.97
C PRO A 24 -29.65 -22.89 20.16
N PRO A 25 -29.19 -22.02 19.24
CA PRO A 25 -29.53 -20.60 19.28
C PRO A 25 -30.99 -20.41 18.84
N THR A 26 -31.74 -19.64 19.64
CA THR A 26 -33.10 -19.20 19.33
C THR A 26 -33.04 -17.92 18.49
N PRO A 27 -33.89 -17.74 17.46
CA PRO A 27 -33.79 -16.61 16.54
C PRO A 27 -34.31 -15.31 17.17
N LEU A 28 -33.57 -14.22 16.95
CA LEU A 28 -33.93 -12.85 17.30
C LEU A 28 -35.18 -12.40 16.51
N ARG A 29 -36.29 -12.22 17.22
CA ARG A 29 -37.47 -11.48 16.73
C ARG A 29 -37.39 -10.02 17.16
N PHE A 30 -37.40 -9.11 16.19
CA PHE A 30 -37.63 -7.68 16.42
C PHE A 30 -39.12 -7.43 16.73
N HIS A 31 -39.41 -6.89 17.90
CA HIS A 31 -40.70 -6.28 18.21
C HIS A 31 -40.52 -4.77 18.45
N SER A 32 -41.11 -3.99 17.55
CA SER A 32 -41.43 -2.59 17.73
C SER A 32 -42.72 -2.44 18.53
N LYS A 33 -42.75 -1.51 19.50
CA LYS A 33 -43.86 -0.56 19.76
C LYS A 33 -43.61 0.30 21.03
N PRO A 34 -44.32 1.45 21.18
CA PRO A 34 -43.79 2.69 21.76
C PRO A 34 -44.36 3.02 23.16
N LYS A 35 -43.68 3.88 23.92
CA LYS A 35 -44.21 4.62 25.08
C LYS A 35 -43.47 5.97 25.18
N SER A 36 -44.12 7.09 24.85
CA SER A 36 -44.92 7.97 25.73
C SER A 36 -44.08 8.76 26.74
N SER A 37 -43.93 10.06 26.48
CA SER A 37 -43.41 11.10 27.39
C SER A 37 -44.33 11.32 28.62
N PRO A 38 -43.85 12.04 29.66
CA PRO A 38 -44.19 13.47 29.72
C PRO A 38 -43.11 14.42 30.30
N ALA A 39 -43.13 15.65 29.76
CA ALA A 39 -43.04 16.98 30.40
C ALA A 39 -41.79 17.44 31.21
N GLY A 40 -40.89 18.16 30.53
CA GLY A 40 -40.37 19.55 30.76
C GLY A 40 -39.79 20.05 32.11
N PRO A 41 -39.24 21.30 32.18
CA PRO A 41 -38.71 22.18 31.11
C PRO A 41 -37.37 22.93 31.44
N ALA A 42 -36.89 23.72 30.46
CA ALA A 42 -35.94 24.86 30.51
C ALA A 42 -34.42 24.56 30.60
N THR A 43 -33.48 25.18 29.85
CA THR A 43 -33.50 26.37 28.97
C THR A 43 -32.21 26.44 28.11
N ALA A 44 -32.37 26.91 26.86
CA ALA A 44 -31.46 27.70 26.00
C ALA A 44 -30.09 27.14 25.53
N ALA A 45 -29.55 27.45 24.35
CA ALA A 45 -30.01 27.95 23.04
C ALA A 45 -28.75 28.07 22.16
N CYS A 46 -28.75 27.57 20.91
CA CYS A 46 -28.18 28.27 19.75
C CYS A 46 -28.54 27.57 18.42
N ASN A 47 -28.96 28.39 17.46
CA ASN A 47 -29.68 28.05 16.23
C ASN A 47 -28.76 27.73 15.03
N LEU A 48 -29.19 26.77 14.22
CA LEU A 48 -28.89 26.65 12.79
C LEU A 48 -30.22 26.85 12.03
N SER A 49 -30.30 27.84 11.15
CA SER A 49 -31.42 27.99 10.22
C SER A 49 -30.92 28.08 8.79
N ALA A 50 -31.29 27.09 7.99
CA ALA A 50 -31.30 27.17 6.54
C ALA A 50 -32.50 27.99 6.08
N SER A 51 -32.33 28.85 5.08
CA SER A 51 -33.44 29.48 4.36
C SER A 51 -33.24 29.33 2.86
N ALA A 52 -34.17 28.58 2.25
CA ALA A 52 -34.46 28.65 0.83
C ALA A 52 -35.36 29.87 0.55
N SER A 53 -35.14 30.57 -0.56
CA SER A 53 -36.09 31.56 -1.08
C SER A 53 -36.16 31.51 -2.61
N LYS A 54 -37.38 31.25 -3.11
CA LYS A 54 -37.81 31.44 -4.50
C LYS A 54 -37.99 32.94 -4.82
N PRO A 55 -37.97 33.35 -6.11
CA PRO A 55 -37.97 34.75 -6.51
C PRO A 55 -39.39 35.30 -6.75
N THR A 56 -39.57 36.60 -6.49
CA THR A 56 -40.76 37.38 -6.85
C THR A 56 -40.41 38.47 -7.88
N CYS A 57 -41.32 38.65 -8.84
CA CYS A 57 -41.28 39.60 -9.95
C CYS A 57 -41.75 41.03 -9.59
N PHE A 58 -41.41 41.95 -10.52
CA PHE A 58 -41.95 43.29 -10.86
C PHE A 58 -41.32 44.54 -10.22
N PRO A 59 -41.40 45.74 -10.88
CA PRO A 59 -41.50 46.06 -12.31
C PRO A 59 -40.46 47.14 -12.78
N ALA A 60 -40.43 47.34 -14.11
CA ALA A 60 -39.57 48.26 -14.84
C ALA A 60 -39.81 49.76 -14.57
N LYS A 61 -38.75 50.57 -14.72
CA LYS A 61 -38.79 51.92 -15.31
C LYS A 61 -37.43 52.30 -15.93
N THR A 62 -37.54 53.05 -17.01
CA THR A 62 -36.61 53.34 -18.11
C THR A 62 -35.72 54.57 -17.92
N ALA A 63 -34.50 54.51 -18.49
CA ALA A 63 -33.69 55.56 -19.17
C ALA A 63 -32.22 55.11 -19.02
N GLY A 64 -31.35 54.97 -20.03
CA GLY A 64 -31.22 55.66 -21.31
C GLY A 64 -29.79 56.20 -21.37
N ASN A 65 -28.85 55.48 -22.00
CA ASN A 65 -27.85 56.02 -22.92
C ASN A 65 -26.79 54.98 -23.31
N SER A 66 -26.51 54.99 -24.61
CA SER A 66 -25.66 54.13 -25.39
C SER A 66 -24.17 54.49 -25.28
N THR A 67 -23.31 53.48 -25.20
CA THR A 67 -22.01 53.41 -25.90
C THR A 67 -21.51 51.96 -25.90
N THR A 68 -21.64 51.28 -27.05
CA THR A 68 -21.10 49.93 -27.30
C THR A 68 -19.67 50.05 -27.86
N PRO A 69 -18.67 49.30 -27.35
CA PRO A 69 -17.38 49.11 -28.03
C PRO A 69 -17.48 48.01 -29.11
N PRO A 70 -16.53 47.95 -30.07
CA PRO A 70 -16.66 47.12 -31.27
C PRO A 70 -16.44 45.63 -30.99
N LEU A 71 -17.14 44.80 -31.76
CA LEU A 71 -16.98 43.35 -31.84
C LEU A 71 -15.59 42.96 -32.38
N PRO A 72 -15.00 41.84 -31.92
CA PRO A 72 -13.75 41.31 -32.46
C PRO A 72 -13.97 40.69 -33.86
N PRO A 73 -12.90 40.58 -34.69
CA PRO A 73 -13.01 40.09 -36.05
C PRO A 73 -13.39 38.60 -36.10
N THR A 74 -14.26 38.28 -37.05
CA THR A 74 -14.70 36.93 -37.43
C THR A 74 -13.52 36.04 -37.83
N LEU A 75 -13.43 34.86 -37.22
CA LEU A 75 -12.55 33.76 -37.61
C LEU A 75 -12.88 33.26 -39.04
N PRO A 76 -11.88 32.86 -39.83
CA PRO A 76 -12.10 32.28 -41.16
C PRO A 76 -12.72 30.86 -41.08
N PRO A 77 -13.39 30.40 -42.14
CA PRO A 77 -14.12 29.14 -42.14
C PRO A 77 -13.17 27.95 -41.92
N THR A 78 -13.59 27.08 -41.00
CA THR A 78 -12.96 25.81 -40.68
C THR A 78 -12.80 24.94 -41.92
N HIS A 79 -11.58 24.50 -42.20
CA HIS A 79 -11.32 23.39 -43.11
C HIS A 79 -12.18 22.19 -42.69
N SER A 80 -12.97 21.69 -43.64
CA SER A 80 -13.69 20.42 -43.54
C SER A 80 -12.73 19.33 -43.07
N SER A 81 -13.03 18.71 -41.92
CA SER A 81 -12.32 17.51 -41.48
C SER A 81 -12.35 16.48 -42.61
N PRO A 82 -11.22 15.81 -42.93
CA PRO A 82 -11.24 14.72 -43.88
C PRO A 82 -12.24 13.66 -43.40
N PRO A 83 -12.96 12.98 -44.32
CA PRO A 83 -13.87 11.91 -43.95
C PRO A 83 -13.11 10.88 -43.10
N PRO A 84 -13.77 10.26 -42.10
CA PRO A 84 -13.14 9.22 -41.31
C PRO A 84 -12.59 8.14 -42.25
N PRO A 85 -11.38 7.61 -41.99
CA PRO A 85 -10.83 6.54 -42.80
C PRO A 85 -11.83 5.37 -42.85
N PRO A 86 -11.94 4.65 -43.98
CA PRO A 86 -12.79 3.48 -44.07
C PRO A 86 -12.45 2.49 -42.95
N PRO A 87 -13.44 1.77 -42.40
CA PRO A 87 -13.19 0.81 -41.33
C PRO A 87 -12.11 -0.18 -41.80
N PRO A 88 -11.11 -0.50 -40.94
CA PRO A 88 -10.07 -1.44 -41.29
C PRO A 88 -10.72 -2.76 -41.70
N ALA A 89 -10.38 -3.27 -42.89
CA ALA A 89 -10.85 -4.55 -43.36
C ALA A 89 -10.51 -5.64 -42.33
N VAL A 90 -11.45 -6.57 -42.11
CA VAL A 90 -11.28 -7.78 -41.29
C VAL A 90 -10.00 -8.50 -41.75
N SER A 91 -8.91 -8.28 -41.04
CA SER A 91 -7.61 -8.85 -41.39
C SER A 91 -7.32 -9.97 -40.39
N PRO A 92 -7.10 -11.20 -40.86
CA PRO A 92 -6.69 -12.29 -39.98
C PRO A 92 -5.41 -11.91 -39.24
N ILE A 93 -5.33 -12.26 -37.96
CA ILE A 93 -4.14 -12.05 -37.14
C ILE A 93 -3.37 -13.37 -37.08
N PRO A 94 -2.25 -13.51 -37.81
CA PRO A 94 -1.47 -14.75 -37.80
C PRO A 94 -0.62 -14.85 -36.52
N PHE A 95 -0.53 -16.05 -35.95
CA PHE A 95 0.37 -16.38 -34.84
C PHE A 95 0.62 -17.89 -34.79
N ALA A 96 1.88 -18.33 -34.63
CA ALA A 96 2.25 -19.73 -34.35
C ALA A 96 1.56 -20.83 -35.20
N GLY A 97 1.28 -20.58 -36.49
CA GLY A 97 0.57 -21.52 -37.37
C GLY A 97 -0.96 -21.49 -37.24
N HIS A 98 -1.49 -20.45 -36.61
CA HIS A 98 -2.91 -20.15 -36.48
C HIS A 98 -3.22 -18.76 -37.02
N GLU A 99 -4.50 -18.53 -37.31
CA GLU A 99 -5.04 -17.20 -37.60
C GLU A 99 -6.29 -16.95 -36.73
N ALA A 100 -6.33 -15.80 -36.05
CA ALA A 100 -7.54 -15.31 -35.39
C ALA A 100 -8.28 -14.35 -36.31
N VAL A 101 -9.59 -14.55 -36.48
CA VAL A 101 -10.45 -13.64 -37.22
C VAL A 101 -11.33 -12.88 -36.25
N THR A 102 -11.25 -11.56 -36.30
CA THR A 102 -12.01 -10.64 -35.45
C THR A 102 -12.92 -9.78 -36.31
N ASP A 103 -14.20 -9.70 -35.97
CA ASP A 103 -15.11 -8.71 -36.55
C ASP A 103 -15.11 -7.46 -35.63
N PRO A 104 -14.64 -6.28 -36.09
CA PRO A 104 -14.53 -5.07 -35.29
C PRO A 104 -15.87 -4.56 -34.73
N ASP A 105 -16.97 -4.87 -35.40
CA ASP A 105 -18.33 -4.43 -35.03
C ASP A 105 -19.06 -5.46 -34.16
N SER A 106 -18.50 -6.67 -34.06
CA SER A 106 -19.02 -7.74 -33.21
C SER A 106 -18.56 -7.60 -31.75
N GLY A 107 -19.48 -7.89 -30.82
CA GLY A 107 -19.20 -8.02 -29.38
C GLY A 107 -18.48 -9.29 -28.97
N SER A 108 -18.19 -10.20 -29.91
CA SER A 108 -17.26 -11.30 -29.69
C SER A 108 -15.84 -10.78 -29.42
N LEU A 109 -14.95 -11.60 -28.89
CA LEU A 109 -13.50 -11.31 -28.79
C LEU A 109 -12.76 -11.72 -30.07
N TRP A 110 -13.16 -12.85 -30.63
CA TRP A 110 -12.85 -13.32 -31.98
C TRP A 110 -14.05 -14.12 -32.49
N GLU A 111 -14.20 -14.23 -33.81
CA GLU A 111 -15.25 -15.06 -34.43
C GLU A 111 -14.81 -16.51 -34.57
N PHE A 112 -13.53 -16.75 -34.88
CA PHE A 112 -12.91 -18.06 -34.86
C PHE A 112 -11.38 -17.96 -34.87
N ILE A 113 -10.73 -19.04 -34.46
CA ILE A 113 -9.29 -19.27 -34.64
C ILE A 113 -9.12 -20.54 -35.48
N ARG A 114 -8.38 -20.45 -36.57
CA ARG A 114 -8.12 -21.56 -37.49
C ARG A 114 -6.65 -21.96 -37.48
N ASP A 115 -6.41 -23.23 -37.75
CA ASP A 115 -5.08 -23.75 -38.05
C ASP A 115 -4.75 -23.46 -39.52
N THR A 116 -3.66 -22.75 -39.79
CA THR A 116 -3.34 -22.27 -41.14
C THR A 116 -2.88 -23.38 -42.07
N ALA A 117 -2.40 -24.51 -41.54
CA ALA A 117 -1.93 -25.64 -42.35
C ALA A 117 -3.09 -26.51 -42.84
N THR A 118 -4.12 -26.68 -42.00
CA THR A 118 -5.28 -27.55 -42.27
C THR A 118 -6.53 -26.79 -42.72
N GLY A 119 -6.65 -25.51 -42.35
CA GLY A 119 -7.85 -24.71 -42.50
C GLY A 119 -8.94 -25.00 -41.45
N ASP A 120 -8.70 -25.94 -40.55
CA ASP A 120 -9.69 -26.37 -39.54
C ASP A 120 -9.92 -25.29 -38.49
N THR A 121 -11.20 -25.08 -38.12
CA THR A 121 -11.55 -24.19 -37.00
C THR A 121 -11.29 -24.90 -35.68
N VAL A 122 -10.33 -24.36 -34.92
CA VAL A 122 -9.91 -24.88 -33.61
C VAL A 122 -10.83 -24.34 -32.52
N PHE A 123 -10.96 -23.02 -32.49
CA PHE A 123 -11.84 -22.32 -31.55
C PHE A 123 -12.88 -21.58 -32.35
N THR A 124 -14.15 -21.72 -31.96
CA THR A 124 -15.19 -20.85 -32.48
C THR A 124 -15.18 -19.53 -31.71
N ARG A 125 -16.26 -18.76 -31.89
CA ARG A 125 -16.50 -17.48 -31.24
C ARG A 125 -16.15 -17.49 -29.75
N ALA A 126 -15.49 -16.43 -29.32
CA ALA A 126 -15.28 -16.15 -27.91
C ALA A 126 -16.05 -14.92 -27.45
N THR A 127 -16.54 -14.95 -26.21
CA THR A 127 -17.32 -13.89 -25.57
C THR A 127 -16.92 -13.75 -24.10
N ILE A 128 -17.42 -12.70 -23.45
CA ILE A 128 -17.46 -12.59 -21.99
C ILE A 128 -18.92 -12.71 -21.60
N ASP A 129 -19.24 -13.68 -20.77
CA ASP A 129 -20.60 -13.99 -20.35
C ASP A 129 -20.73 -13.77 -18.85
N ALA A 130 -21.87 -13.25 -18.41
CA ALA A 130 -22.19 -13.04 -17.01
C ALA A 130 -23.65 -13.35 -16.73
N THR A 131 -23.92 -13.78 -15.50
CA THR A 131 -25.28 -13.97 -14.98
C THR A 131 -25.48 -13.05 -13.78
N GLY A 132 -26.51 -12.22 -13.80
CA GLY A 132 -26.92 -11.39 -12.66
C GLY A 132 -27.51 -12.24 -11.53
N SER A 133 -27.55 -11.71 -10.31
CA SER A 133 -28.23 -12.36 -9.18
C SER A 133 -29.75 -12.52 -9.37
N ASP A 134 -30.34 -11.72 -10.27
CA ASP A 134 -31.71 -11.79 -10.73
C ASP A 134 -31.95 -12.90 -11.80
N GLY A 135 -30.88 -13.57 -12.24
CA GLY A 135 -30.90 -14.59 -13.28
C GLY A 135 -30.84 -14.03 -14.70
N ALA A 136 -30.74 -12.71 -14.88
CA ALA A 136 -30.58 -12.12 -16.21
C ALA A 136 -29.20 -12.48 -16.80
N TYR A 137 -29.19 -12.79 -18.10
CA TYR A 137 -27.98 -13.12 -18.84
C TYR A 137 -27.43 -11.89 -19.56
N TYR A 138 -26.12 -11.68 -19.42
CA TYR A 138 -25.38 -10.60 -20.02
C TYR A 138 -24.21 -11.15 -20.83
N SER A 139 -23.95 -10.57 -22.00
CA SER A 139 -22.81 -10.97 -22.81
C SER A 139 -22.17 -9.78 -23.50
N SER A 140 -20.85 -9.86 -23.70
CA SER A 140 -20.12 -8.90 -24.53
C SER A 140 -20.68 -8.83 -25.95
N ARG A 141 -21.25 -9.95 -26.46
CA ARG A 141 -21.92 -10.03 -27.77
C ARG A 141 -23.02 -9.00 -27.94
N TYR A 142 -23.73 -8.70 -26.87
CA TYR A 142 -24.87 -7.78 -26.89
C TYR A 142 -24.48 -6.34 -26.55
N SER A 143 -23.17 -6.06 -26.39
CA SER A 143 -22.69 -4.72 -26.15
C SER A 143 -23.21 -3.78 -27.25
N PRO A 144 -23.94 -2.69 -26.90
CA PRO A 144 -24.51 -1.78 -27.90
C PRO A 144 -23.42 -1.02 -28.67
N ARG A 145 -22.20 -0.99 -28.13
CA ARG A 145 -21.01 -0.45 -28.76
C ARG A 145 -19.78 -1.23 -28.33
N VAL A 146 -18.93 -1.57 -29.29
CA VAL A 146 -17.65 -2.23 -29.04
C VAL A 146 -16.56 -1.38 -29.67
N ILE A 147 -15.48 -1.17 -28.94
CA ILE A 147 -14.29 -0.48 -29.45
C ILE A 147 -13.21 -1.54 -29.59
N THR A 148 -12.76 -1.77 -30.82
CA THR A 148 -11.61 -2.63 -31.12
C THR A 148 -10.42 -1.76 -31.49
N GLU A 149 -9.30 -1.98 -30.82
CA GLU A 149 -8.06 -1.23 -31.05
C GLU A 149 -6.87 -2.20 -31.11
N ILE A 150 -6.01 -2.03 -32.11
CA ILE A 150 -4.70 -2.68 -32.15
C ILE A 150 -3.73 -1.80 -31.34
N GLU A 151 -3.58 -2.09 -30.05
CA GLU A 151 -2.72 -1.30 -29.14
C GLU A 151 -1.22 -1.48 -29.42
N GLN A 152 -0.85 -2.60 -30.06
CA GLN A 152 0.50 -2.91 -30.49
C GLN A 152 0.46 -3.86 -31.69
N SER A 153 1.21 -3.54 -32.75
CA SER A 153 1.41 -4.40 -33.92
C SER A 153 2.90 -4.49 -34.21
N GLY A 154 3.59 -5.36 -33.47
CA GLY A 154 5.05 -5.54 -33.57
C GLY A 154 5.45 -6.91 -34.13
N PRO A 155 6.72 -7.08 -34.53
CA PRO A 155 7.21 -8.34 -35.14
C PRO A 155 7.25 -9.54 -34.18
N VAL A 156 7.17 -9.29 -32.86
CA VAL A 156 7.23 -10.32 -31.81
C VAL A 156 5.86 -10.52 -31.15
N ARG A 157 5.06 -9.45 -31.06
CA ARG A 157 3.78 -9.43 -30.36
C ARG A 157 2.79 -8.48 -31.02
N THR A 158 1.56 -8.95 -31.15
CA THR A 158 0.37 -8.13 -31.45
C THR A 158 -0.56 -8.14 -30.25
N THR A 159 -1.03 -6.96 -29.83
CA THR A 159 -2.03 -6.81 -28.77
C THR A 159 -3.27 -6.16 -29.34
N ILE A 160 -4.42 -6.80 -29.14
CA ILE A 160 -5.73 -6.27 -29.53
C ILE A 160 -6.54 -6.04 -28.26
N ALA A 161 -6.99 -4.81 -28.05
CA ALA A 161 -7.90 -4.46 -26.98
C ALA A 161 -9.33 -4.39 -27.52
N ARG A 162 -10.26 -5.03 -26.81
CA ARG A 162 -11.71 -4.90 -27.02
C ARG A 162 -12.34 -4.32 -25.79
N ARG A 163 -13.13 -3.26 -25.96
CA ARG A 163 -13.81 -2.54 -24.87
C ARG A 163 -15.30 -2.45 -25.14
N GLY A 164 -16.11 -2.68 -24.13
CA GLY A 164 -17.56 -2.66 -24.27
C GLY A 164 -18.28 -2.85 -22.94
N LEU A 165 -19.57 -3.19 -23.03
CA LEU A 165 -20.43 -3.48 -21.90
C LEU A 165 -20.89 -4.94 -21.95
N LEU A 166 -21.05 -5.57 -20.79
CA LEU A 166 -21.80 -6.81 -20.67
C LEU A 166 -23.28 -6.42 -20.61
N ALA A 167 -24.00 -6.64 -21.71
CA ALA A 167 -25.38 -6.19 -21.86
C ALA A 167 -26.35 -7.37 -22.05
N THR A 168 -27.61 -7.13 -21.75
CA THR A 168 -28.73 -8.02 -22.09
C THR A 168 -28.93 -8.07 -23.61
N GLU A 169 -29.63 -9.10 -24.10
CA GLU A 169 -29.87 -9.29 -25.54
C GLU A 169 -30.55 -8.10 -26.23
N ASP A 170 -31.41 -7.37 -25.51
CA ASP A 170 -32.05 -6.15 -26.02
C ASP A 170 -31.12 -4.91 -26.03
N GLY A 171 -29.90 -5.04 -25.50
CA GLY A 171 -28.89 -3.98 -25.37
C GLY A 171 -29.26 -2.86 -24.40
N ARG A 172 -30.38 -2.96 -23.67
CA ARG A 172 -30.91 -1.87 -22.83
C ARG A 172 -30.32 -1.82 -21.43
N HIS A 173 -29.91 -2.98 -20.90
CA HIS A 173 -29.34 -3.09 -19.56
C HIS A 173 -27.89 -3.54 -19.66
N ALA A 174 -27.00 -2.86 -18.94
CA ALA A 174 -25.59 -3.20 -18.85
C ALA A 174 -25.22 -3.52 -17.41
N LEU A 175 -24.51 -4.63 -17.22
CA LEU A 175 -24.04 -5.07 -15.92
C LEU A 175 -22.67 -4.48 -15.61
N LEU A 176 -21.65 -4.83 -16.38
CA LEU A 176 -20.27 -4.37 -16.17
C LEU A 176 -19.69 -3.79 -17.46
N GLN A 177 -18.71 -2.89 -17.32
CA GLN A 177 -17.82 -2.57 -18.43
C GLN A 177 -16.69 -3.61 -18.46
N PHE A 178 -16.26 -3.99 -19.68
CA PHE A 178 -15.10 -4.84 -19.86
C PHE A 178 -14.03 -4.17 -20.73
N THR A 179 -12.78 -4.52 -20.45
CA THR A 179 -11.65 -4.37 -21.37
C THR A 179 -10.94 -5.70 -21.45
N CYS A 180 -10.88 -6.30 -22.63
CA CYS A 180 -10.20 -7.56 -22.87
C CYS A 180 -9.03 -7.32 -23.82
N ARG A 181 -7.80 -7.61 -23.39
CA ARG A 181 -6.62 -7.59 -24.25
C ARG A 181 -6.22 -9.00 -24.62
N LEU A 182 -6.05 -9.20 -25.92
CA LEU A 182 -5.59 -10.44 -26.52
C LEU A 182 -4.14 -10.23 -26.95
N HIS A 183 -3.21 -10.95 -26.31
CA HIS A 183 -1.80 -10.90 -26.64
C HIS A 183 -1.43 -12.12 -27.48
N PHE A 184 -1.06 -11.88 -28.73
CA PHE A 184 -0.58 -12.90 -29.66
C PHE A 184 0.92 -12.75 -29.81
N TRP A 185 1.67 -13.80 -29.47
CA TRP A 185 3.13 -13.84 -29.64
C TRP A 185 3.51 -14.74 -30.81
N LYS A 186 4.54 -14.35 -31.58
CA LYS A 186 4.91 -14.97 -32.85
C LYS A 186 4.98 -16.52 -32.82
N ASN A 187 5.56 -17.08 -31.76
CA ASN A 187 5.81 -18.52 -31.62
C ASN A 187 5.03 -19.16 -30.48
N GLN A 188 4.06 -18.45 -29.89
CA GLN A 188 3.23 -18.98 -28.82
C GLN A 188 1.93 -19.52 -29.43
N PRO A 189 1.59 -20.80 -29.20
CA PRO A 189 0.48 -21.45 -29.89
C PRO A 189 -0.87 -21.15 -29.22
N GLY A 190 -1.18 -19.87 -29.05
CA GLY A 190 -2.42 -19.38 -28.46
C GLY A 190 -2.27 -18.04 -27.74
N PRO A 191 -3.38 -17.30 -27.56
CA PRO A 191 -3.35 -15.98 -26.93
C PRO A 191 -3.17 -16.05 -25.41
N ASP A 192 -2.54 -15.01 -24.86
CA ASP A 192 -2.77 -14.61 -23.46
C ASP A 192 -3.93 -13.61 -23.42
N ILE A 193 -4.80 -13.76 -22.43
CA ILE A 193 -6.04 -12.99 -22.31
C ILE A 193 -5.97 -12.22 -20.99
N GLU A 194 -5.88 -10.90 -21.06
CA GLU A 194 -6.01 -10.00 -19.92
C GLU A 194 -7.44 -9.42 -19.92
N LEU A 195 -8.28 -9.86 -18.98
CA LEU A 195 -9.67 -9.43 -18.86
C LEU A 195 -9.83 -8.54 -17.62
N THR A 196 -10.13 -7.26 -17.85
CA THR A 196 -10.53 -6.30 -16.84
C THR A 196 -12.05 -6.13 -16.83
N LEU A 197 -12.67 -6.21 -15.66
CA LEU A 197 -14.08 -5.92 -15.44
C LEU A 197 -14.22 -4.74 -14.46
N ILE A 198 -15.13 -3.82 -14.76
CA ILE A 198 -15.34 -2.59 -13.98
C ILE A 198 -16.83 -2.40 -13.71
N ASN A 199 -17.22 -2.19 -12.46
CA ASN A 199 -18.55 -1.67 -12.15
C ASN A 199 -18.59 -0.15 -12.38
N SER A 200 -18.72 0.27 -13.63
CA SER A 200 -18.85 1.69 -14.02
C SER A 200 -20.23 2.03 -14.59
N THR A 201 -21.10 1.03 -14.76
CA THR A 201 -22.42 1.16 -15.39
C THR A 201 -23.42 1.91 -14.51
N THR A 202 -23.21 1.86 -13.19
CA THR A 202 -23.95 2.65 -12.21
C THR A 202 -22.96 3.35 -11.29
N ALA A 203 -22.97 4.69 -11.28
CA ALA A 203 -21.99 5.46 -10.50
C ALA A 203 -22.18 5.33 -8.98
N ARG A 204 -23.25 4.64 -8.52
CA ARG A 204 -23.64 4.55 -7.11
C ARG A 204 -24.14 3.19 -6.66
N ASP A 205 -24.42 2.24 -7.57
CA ASP A 205 -25.09 1.00 -7.19
C ASP A 205 -24.12 -0.18 -7.15
N THR A 206 -24.14 -0.90 -6.03
CA THR A 206 -23.49 -2.20 -5.92
C THR A 206 -24.24 -3.18 -6.80
N ILE A 207 -23.51 -3.96 -7.59
CA ILE A 207 -24.08 -4.97 -8.47
C ILE A 207 -23.99 -6.33 -7.81
N ALA A 208 -25.10 -7.08 -7.79
CA ALA A 208 -25.10 -8.46 -7.35
C ALA A 208 -24.99 -9.41 -8.55
N LEU A 209 -23.85 -10.09 -8.65
CA LEU A 209 -23.43 -10.97 -9.74
C LEU A 209 -23.53 -12.44 -9.30
N ARG A 210 -24.02 -13.32 -10.17
CA ARG A 210 -23.98 -14.77 -9.95
C ARG A 210 -22.67 -15.38 -10.43
N ASP A 211 -22.27 -15.08 -11.67
CA ASP A 211 -21.00 -15.52 -12.26
C ASP A 211 -20.59 -14.60 -13.42
N VAL A 212 -19.29 -14.61 -13.75
CA VAL A 212 -18.75 -14.00 -14.97
C VAL A 212 -17.52 -14.75 -15.46
N ALA A 213 -17.47 -15.03 -16.76
CA ALA A 213 -16.43 -15.83 -17.39
C ALA A 213 -16.07 -15.34 -18.79
N PHE A 214 -14.80 -15.53 -19.15
CA PHE A 214 -14.38 -15.64 -20.54
C PHE A 214 -14.85 -17.00 -21.09
N VAL A 215 -15.43 -17.02 -22.29
CA VAL A 215 -16.02 -18.22 -22.90
C VAL A 215 -15.56 -18.37 -24.35
N THR A 216 -15.24 -19.58 -24.77
CA THR A 216 -15.04 -19.97 -26.18
C THR A 216 -15.55 -21.40 -26.39
N HIS A 217 -15.50 -21.95 -27.60
CA HIS A 217 -15.83 -23.37 -27.81
C HIS A 217 -14.76 -24.05 -28.65
N ALA A 218 -14.36 -25.24 -28.20
CA ALA A 218 -13.49 -26.15 -28.93
C ALA A 218 -14.31 -27.11 -29.78
N THR A 219 -13.81 -27.43 -30.97
CA THR A 219 -14.42 -28.43 -31.85
C THR A 219 -13.95 -29.84 -31.49
N GLY A 220 -14.70 -30.88 -31.86
CA GLY A 220 -14.27 -32.28 -31.66
C GLY A 220 -14.31 -32.78 -30.21
N VAL A 221 -15.01 -32.07 -29.32
CA VAL A 221 -15.27 -32.48 -27.94
C VAL A 221 -16.54 -33.30 -27.86
N SER A 222 -16.56 -34.33 -27.01
CA SER A 222 -17.72 -35.17 -26.73
C SER A 222 -17.78 -35.52 -25.25
N PRO A 223 -18.91 -36.03 -24.73
CA PRO A 223 -18.99 -36.54 -23.36
C PRO A 223 -17.95 -37.62 -23.00
N ALA A 224 -17.42 -38.33 -24.00
CA ALA A 224 -16.37 -39.34 -23.83
C ALA A 224 -14.95 -38.77 -23.79
N THR A 225 -14.77 -37.49 -24.15
CA THR A 225 -13.46 -36.82 -24.13
C THR A 225 -12.91 -36.82 -22.69
N ARG A 226 -11.65 -37.22 -22.52
CA ARG A 226 -10.95 -37.11 -21.24
C ARG A 226 -10.42 -35.70 -21.06
N VAL A 227 -10.61 -35.15 -19.87
CA VAL A 227 -10.03 -33.87 -19.45
C VAL A 227 -8.96 -34.15 -18.42
N THR A 228 -7.77 -33.63 -18.68
CA THR A 228 -6.64 -33.66 -17.78
C THR A 228 -6.65 -32.39 -16.94
N LEU A 229 -6.52 -32.56 -15.64
CA LEU A 229 -6.40 -31.51 -14.63
C LEU A 229 -5.07 -31.69 -13.88
N PRO A 230 -4.57 -30.69 -13.14
CA PRO A 230 -3.30 -30.80 -12.41
C PRO A 230 -3.21 -31.97 -11.43
N TRP A 231 -4.34 -32.58 -11.07
CA TRP A 231 -4.42 -33.60 -10.02
C TRP A 231 -5.14 -34.89 -10.45
N THR A 232 -5.74 -34.94 -11.65
CA THR A 232 -6.51 -36.10 -12.10
C THR A 232 -6.81 -36.05 -13.60
N ASP A 233 -7.05 -37.22 -14.19
CA ASP A 233 -7.65 -37.37 -15.52
C ASP A 233 -9.06 -37.92 -15.39
N VAL A 234 -10.06 -37.18 -15.88
CA VAL A 234 -11.47 -37.56 -15.73
C VAL A 234 -12.24 -37.48 -17.05
N PRO A 235 -13.21 -38.36 -17.30
CA PRO A 235 -14.10 -38.21 -18.45
C PRO A 235 -14.95 -36.94 -18.29
N LEU A 236 -15.25 -36.27 -19.41
CA LEU A 236 -16.06 -35.06 -19.43
C LEU A 236 -17.47 -35.32 -18.89
N GLY A 237 -18.11 -36.39 -19.36
CA GLY A 237 -19.47 -36.76 -18.96
C GLY A 237 -20.56 -35.97 -19.68
N PRO A 238 -21.85 -36.37 -19.52
CA PRO A 238 -22.96 -35.83 -20.28
C PRO A 238 -23.35 -34.39 -19.91
N THR A 239 -22.97 -33.93 -18.72
CA THR A 239 -23.27 -32.59 -18.21
C THR A 239 -22.06 -31.67 -18.15
N GLY A 240 -20.91 -32.16 -18.64
CA GLY A 240 -19.63 -31.47 -18.54
C GLY A 240 -18.99 -31.59 -17.17
N LEU A 241 -17.94 -30.80 -16.95
CA LEU A 241 -17.25 -30.72 -15.67
C LEU A 241 -16.68 -29.31 -15.47
N ALA A 242 -16.52 -28.90 -14.21
CA ALA A 242 -15.66 -27.78 -13.86
C ALA A 242 -14.64 -28.16 -12.78
N ALA A 243 -13.50 -27.48 -12.78
CA ALA A 243 -12.44 -27.58 -11.81
C ALA A 243 -12.44 -26.29 -10.98
N LEU A 244 -12.67 -26.41 -9.67
CA LEU A 244 -12.83 -25.30 -8.74
C LEU A 244 -11.69 -25.30 -7.71
N GLN A 245 -11.02 -24.16 -7.56
CA GLN A 245 -10.12 -23.88 -6.44
C GLN A 245 -10.81 -22.88 -5.50
N SER A 246 -10.91 -23.23 -4.22
CA SER A 246 -11.59 -22.41 -3.22
C SER A 246 -10.92 -22.47 -1.85
N TYR A 247 -11.30 -21.55 -0.97
CA TYR A 247 -10.91 -21.52 0.44
C TYR A 247 -12.16 -21.40 1.30
N THR A 248 -12.25 -22.24 2.33
CA THR A 248 -13.35 -22.21 3.30
C THR A 248 -12.88 -21.54 4.57
N PHE A 249 -13.27 -20.27 4.78
CA PHE A 249 -12.84 -19.47 5.94
C PHE A 249 -13.20 -20.12 7.28
N SER A 250 -14.40 -20.69 7.42
CA SER A 250 -14.85 -21.32 8.68
C SER A 250 -14.06 -22.57 9.06
N ALA A 251 -13.45 -23.24 8.09
CA ALA A 251 -12.61 -24.42 8.27
C ALA A 251 -11.10 -24.10 8.14
N SER A 252 -10.77 -22.84 7.82
CA SER A 252 -9.43 -22.39 7.43
C SER A 252 -8.71 -23.33 6.43
N GLN A 253 -9.46 -23.84 5.45
CA GLN A 253 -9.00 -24.95 4.62
C GLN A 253 -9.16 -24.63 3.12
N TRP A 254 -8.07 -24.84 2.38
CA TRP A 254 -8.06 -24.85 0.92
C TRP A 254 -8.73 -26.10 0.36
N SER A 255 -9.31 -26.01 -0.82
CA SER A 255 -9.73 -27.21 -1.54
C SER A 255 -9.65 -27.06 -3.05
N ARG A 256 -9.37 -28.19 -3.71
CA ARG A 256 -9.63 -28.41 -5.13
C ARG A 256 -10.80 -29.36 -5.26
N SER A 257 -11.75 -29.04 -6.12
CA SER A 257 -12.94 -29.88 -6.33
C SER A 257 -13.28 -29.95 -7.81
N LEU A 258 -13.88 -31.08 -8.20
CA LEU A 258 -14.68 -31.12 -9.42
C LEU A 258 -16.07 -30.55 -9.11
N VAL A 259 -16.70 -29.98 -10.13
CA VAL A 259 -18.10 -29.58 -10.08
C VAL A 259 -18.83 -30.30 -11.20
N ARG A 260 -19.92 -30.99 -10.85
CA ARG A 260 -20.84 -31.64 -11.79
C ARG A 260 -22.25 -31.30 -11.38
N ASP A 261 -23.08 -30.91 -12.33
CA ASP A 261 -24.48 -30.54 -12.08
C ASP A 261 -24.63 -29.51 -10.94
N HIS A 262 -23.72 -28.53 -10.92
CA HIS A 262 -23.65 -27.49 -9.89
C HIS A 262 -23.37 -27.98 -8.46
N GLN A 263 -22.95 -29.24 -8.29
CA GLN A 263 -22.58 -29.86 -7.02
C GLN A 263 -21.09 -30.17 -6.97
N LEU A 264 -20.50 -30.08 -5.77
CA LEU A 264 -19.12 -30.50 -5.55
C LEU A 264 -19.00 -32.02 -5.69
N ALA A 265 -17.95 -32.47 -6.37
CA ALA A 265 -17.54 -33.85 -6.51
C ALA A 265 -16.01 -33.95 -6.40
N ASP A 266 -15.46 -35.09 -5.97
CA ASP A 266 -14.01 -35.32 -5.84
C ASP A 266 -13.28 -34.14 -5.15
N THR A 267 -13.82 -33.70 -4.00
CA THR A 267 -13.21 -32.63 -3.21
C THR A 267 -11.96 -33.12 -2.50
N ARG A 268 -10.86 -32.43 -2.73
CA ARG A 268 -9.54 -32.67 -2.12
C ARG A 268 -9.24 -31.56 -1.11
N PRO A 269 -9.53 -31.79 0.19
CA PRO A 269 -9.28 -30.81 1.23
C PRO A 269 -7.77 -30.65 1.48
N GLY A 270 -7.35 -29.42 1.78
CA GLY A 270 -5.96 -29.05 2.01
C GLY A 270 -5.14 -28.77 0.75
N GLU A 271 -5.68 -29.00 -0.45
CA GLU A 271 -4.96 -28.78 -1.70
C GLU A 271 -5.15 -27.37 -2.27
N ARG A 272 -4.05 -26.77 -2.73
CA ARG A 272 -3.99 -25.52 -3.51
C ARG A 272 -2.86 -25.56 -4.52
N GLY A 273 -2.93 -24.74 -5.56
CA GLY A 273 -1.87 -24.58 -6.54
C GLY A 273 -2.40 -24.09 -7.89
N PRO A 274 -1.66 -24.28 -9.00
CA PRO A 274 -2.09 -23.85 -10.33
C PRO A 274 -3.43 -24.48 -10.73
N LEU A 275 -4.20 -23.78 -11.56
CA LEU A 275 -5.45 -24.30 -12.12
C LEU A 275 -5.40 -24.20 -13.64
N TRP A 276 -5.36 -25.36 -14.28
CA TRP A 276 -5.45 -25.52 -15.72
C TRP A 276 -6.29 -26.74 -16.07
N LEU A 277 -6.73 -26.83 -17.32
CA LEU A 277 -7.29 -28.04 -17.87
C LEU A 277 -6.74 -28.26 -19.27
N ALA A 278 -6.63 -29.52 -19.68
CA ALA A 278 -6.24 -29.91 -21.01
C ALA A 278 -7.17 -30.99 -21.56
N LEU A 279 -7.44 -30.95 -22.87
CA LEU A 279 -8.28 -31.94 -23.54
C LEU A 279 -7.73 -32.27 -24.94
N PRO A 280 -7.74 -33.55 -25.33
CA PRO A 280 -7.35 -33.96 -26.67
C PRO A 280 -8.43 -33.53 -27.67
N LEU A 281 -7.98 -33.05 -28.81
CA LEU A 281 -8.80 -32.77 -29.98
C LEU A 281 -8.80 -33.99 -30.90
N ASN A 282 -9.97 -34.57 -31.13
CA ASN A 282 -10.18 -35.54 -32.20
C ASN A 282 -10.41 -34.80 -33.51
N SER A 283 -9.36 -34.21 -34.08
CA SER A 283 -9.41 -33.70 -35.45
C SER A 283 -9.12 -34.82 -36.45
N LYS A 284 -9.63 -34.71 -37.69
CA LYS A 284 -9.43 -35.71 -38.74
C LYS A 284 -7.98 -35.84 -39.21
N SER A 285 -7.08 -34.93 -38.80
CA SER A 285 -5.76 -34.74 -39.41
C SER A 285 -4.58 -34.78 -38.44
N GLN A 286 -4.74 -34.48 -37.13
CA GLN A 286 -3.66 -34.56 -36.12
C GLN A 286 -4.17 -34.77 -34.68
N ASN A 287 -3.36 -35.45 -33.86
CA ASN A 287 -3.51 -35.50 -32.39
C ASN A 287 -3.04 -34.17 -31.79
N ALA A 288 -3.97 -33.26 -31.49
CA ALA A 288 -3.67 -32.00 -30.83
C ALA A 288 -4.26 -31.96 -29.41
N THR A 289 -3.68 -31.16 -28.53
CA THR A 289 -4.21 -30.90 -27.17
C THR A 289 -4.49 -29.42 -27.03
N ILE A 290 -5.66 -29.07 -26.52
CA ILE A 290 -5.95 -27.70 -26.05
C ILE A 290 -5.70 -27.65 -24.56
N SER A 291 -5.11 -26.56 -24.07
CA SER A 291 -5.11 -26.25 -22.65
C SER A 291 -5.62 -24.84 -22.37
N LEU A 292 -6.30 -24.70 -21.23
CA LEU A 292 -6.82 -23.45 -20.68
C LEU A 292 -6.33 -23.31 -19.24
N GLY A 293 -5.77 -22.16 -18.87
CA GLY A 293 -5.21 -21.91 -17.55
C GLY A 293 -5.58 -20.55 -17.00
N ILE A 294 -5.54 -20.43 -15.66
CA ILE A 294 -5.74 -19.18 -14.92
C ILE A 294 -4.47 -18.88 -14.12
N HIS A 295 -3.96 -17.65 -14.22
CA HIS A 295 -2.86 -17.17 -13.39
C HIS A 295 -3.28 -16.90 -11.94
N ASN A 296 -2.40 -17.17 -10.99
CA ASN A 296 -2.59 -16.95 -9.55
C ASN A 296 -3.90 -17.58 -9.04
N ALA A 297 -4.24 -18.76 -9.55
CA ALA A 297 -5.59 -19.32 -9.41
C ALA A 297 -6.00 -19.49 -7.95
N TRP A 298 -5.11 -20.00 -7.11
CA TRP A 298 -5.41 -20.21 -5.69
C TRP A 298 -5.26 -18.94 -4.86
N GLN A 299 -4.29 -18.08 -5.18
CA GLN A 299 -4.09 -16.83 -4.46
C GLN A 299 -5.27 -15.88 -4.64
N GLN A 300 -5.89 -15.89 -5.81
CA GLN A 300 -7.06 -15.08 -6.12
C GLN A 300 -8.34 -15.95 -6.11
N HIS A 301 -8.51 -16.86 -5.14
CA HIS A 301 -9.73 -17.68 -5.07
C HIS A 301 -11.00 -16.82 -4.89
N PRO A 302 -12.20 -17.38 -5.14
CA PRO A 302 -12.46 -18.66 -5.82
C PRO A 302 -12.18 -18.55 -7.33
N THR A 303 -11.66 -19.62 -7.93
CA THR A 303 -11.38 -19.69 -9.37
C THR A 303 -11.89 -20.99 -9.97
N MET A 304 -12.40 -20.92 -11.21
CA MET A 304 -13.00 -22.08 -11.86
C MET A 304 -12.72 -22.11 -13.36
N LEU A 305 -12.39 -23.29 -13.86
CA LEU A 305 -12.33 -23.62 -15.29
C LEU A 305 -13.40 -24.67 -15.61
N ALA A 306 -14.16 -24.50 -16.67
CA ALA A 306 -15.24 -25.43 -17.03
C ALA A 306 -15.18 -25.88 -18.49
N VAL A 307 -15.63 -27.11 -18.72
CA VAL A 307 -15.82 -27.71 -20.05
C VAL A 307 -17.25 -28.25 -20.13
N GLY A 308 -17.99 -27.80 -21.14
CA GLY A 308 -19.33 -28.29 -21.48
C GLY A 308 -19.27 -29.49 -22.45
N PRO A 309 -20.30 -30.35 -22.47
CA PRO A 309 -20.37 -31.53 -23.35
C PRO A 309 -20.42 -31.18 -24.84
N ASP A 310 -20.77 -29.93 -25.16
CA ASP A 310 -20.82 -29.31 -26.49
C ASP A 310 -19.48 -28.67 -26.92
N GLY A 311 -18.45 -28.79 -26.09
CA GLY A 311 -17.14 -28.18 -26.33
C GLY A 311 -17.01 -26.75 -25.81
N ARG A 312 -18.00 -26.19 -25.11
CA ARG A 312 -17.89 -24.91 -24.41
C ARG A 312 -16.72 -24.95 -23.42
N LEU A 313 -15.81 -23.99 -23.50
CA LEU A 313 -14.72 -23.77 -22.55
C LEU A 313 -14.97 -22.44 -21.84
N ALA A 314 -14.94 -22.44 -20.50
CA ALA A 314 -15.12 -21.23 -19.71
C ALA A 314 -14.01 -21.06 -18.67
N ALA A 315 -13.45 -19.85 -18.60
CA ALA A 315 -12.55 -19.42 -17.53
C ALA A 315 -13.21 -18.32 -16.71
N HIS A 316 -13.52 -18.63 -15.46
CA HIS A 316 -14.28 -17.74 -14.59
C HIS A 316 -13.40 -16.70 -13.93
N VAL A 317 -13.82 -15.43 -14.01
CA VAL A 317 -13.34 -14.38 -13.10
C VAL A 317 -14.04 -14.55 -11.74
N TRP A 318 -15.35 -14.83 -11.77
CA TRP A 318 -16.12 -15.28 -10.60
C TRP A 318 -16.89 -16.58 -10.95
N PRO A 319 -16.70 -17.68 -10.19
CA PRO A 319 -17.34 -18.96 -10.48
C PRO A 319 -18.87 -18.96 -10.31
N THR A 320 -19.52 -19.91 -10.98
CA THR A 320 -20.95 -20.21 -10.78
C THR A 320 -21.17 -21.11 -9.56
N ALA A 321 -22.37 -21.68 -9.43
CA ALA A 321 -22.67 -22.70 -8.42
C ALA A 321 -21.61 -23.81 -8.39
N PRO A 322 -21.15 -24.23 -7.18
CA PRO A 322 -21.76 -23.97 -5.86
C PRO A 322 -21.25 -22.72 -5.13
N VAL A 323 -20.47 -21.85 -5.76
CA VAL A 323 -19.99 -20.60 -5.14
C VAL A 323 -21.15 -19.62 -4.93
N ILE A 324 -21.13 -18.85 -3.84
CA ILE A 324 -22.13 -17.82 -3.58
C ILE A 324 -21.99 -16.65 -4.57
N GLY A 325 -23.08 -15.90 -4.77
CA GLY A 325 -23.02 -14.68 -5.59
C GLY A 325 -22.08 -13.64 -4.98
N LEU A 326 -21.65 -12.71 -5.81
CA LEU A 326 -20.73 -11.62 -5.48
C LEU A 326 -21.46 -10.29 -5.49
N GLU A 327 -21.26 -9.48 -4.46
CA GLU A 327 -21.57 -8.05 -4.49
C GLU A 327 -20.35 -7.26 -4.98
N TRP A 328 -20.54 -6.45 -6.02
CA TRP A 328 -19.50 -5.72 -6.72
C TRP A 328 -19.71 -4.22 -6.54
N SER A 329 -18.90 -3.59 -5.70
CA SER A 329 -19.03 -2.17 -5.34
C SER A 329 -18.87 -1.20 -6.54
N PRO A 330 -19.47 -0.01 -6.51
CA PRO A 330 -19.32 1.01 -7.56
C PRO A 330 -17.87 1.41 -7.79
N GLY A 331 -17.45 1.40 -9.05
CA GLY A 331 -16.11 1.74 -9.50
C GLY A 331 -15.01 0.77 -9.13
N LEU A 332 -15.35 -0.35 -8.48
CA LEU A 332 -14.41 -1.44 -8.23
C LEU A 332 -14.08 -2.16 -9.53
N SER A 333 -12.82 -2.54 -9.71
CA SER A 333 -12.35 -3.31 -10.86
C SER A 333 -11.52 -4.50 -10.43
N ILE A 334 -11.39 -5.45 -11.35
CA ILE A 334 -10.40 -6.51 -11.25
C ILE A 334 -9.90 -6.90 -12.63
N THR A 335 -8.62 -7.24 -12.72
CA THR A 335 -8.01 -7.82 -13.92
C THR A 335 -7.62 -9.27 -13.66
N ARG A 336 -8.00 -10.16 -14.58
CA ARG A 336 -7.62 -11.58 -14.59
C ARG A 336 -6.83 -11.93 -15.83
N HIS A 337 -5.87 -12.83 -15.68
CA HIS A 337 -5.07 -13.34 -16.78
C HIS A 337 -5.38 -14.81 -17.03
N PHE A 338 -5.75 -15.12 -18.27
CA PHE A 338 -6.00 -16.48 -18.75
C PHE A 338 -5.03 -16.83 -19.87
N GLN A 339 -4.76 -18.11 -20.02
CA GLN A 339 -3.92 -18.63 -21.10
C GLN A 339 -4.67 -19.70 -21.86
N LEU A 340 -4.72 -19.54 -23.18
CA LEU A 340 -5.24 -20.54 -24.10
C LEU A 340 -4.07 -21.05 -24.95
N ARG A 341 -3.91 -22.37 -25.07
CA ARG A 341 -2.85 -22.99 -25.87
C ARG A 341 -3.38 -24.16 -26.69
N ARG A 342 -2.74 -24.42 -27.84
CA ARG A 342 -2.90 -25.63 -28.64
C ARG A 342 -1.53 -26.25 -28.95
N ALA A 343 -1.26 -27.43 -28.42
CA ALA A 343 -0.05 -28.19 -28.74
C ALA A 343 -0.34 -29.29 -29.77
N THR A 344 0.60 -29.54 -30.69
CA THR A 344 0.55 -30.63 -31.69
C THR A 344 1.05 -31.97 -31.16
N ALA A 345 1.53 -32.01 -29.91
CA ALA A 345 1.81 -33.23 -29.16
C ALA A 345 1.06 -33.16 -27.83
N PRO A 346 0.61 -34.29 -27.27
CA PRO A 346 0.14 -34.33 -25.89
C PRO A 346 1.30 -33.93 -24.99
N SER A 347 1.24 -32.73 -24.42
CA SER A 347 2.15 -32.35 -23.36
C SER A 347 1.35 -32.29 -22.06
N ASN A 348 1.78 -33.07 -21.07
CA ASN A 348 1.40 -32.86 -19.67
C ASN A 348 2.11 -31.62 -19.09
N SER A 349 2.63 -30.74 -19.95
CA SER A 349 3.36 -29.56 -19.52
C SER A 349 2.37 -28.66 -18.80
N GLU A 350 2.57 -28.54 -17.50
CA GLU A 350 1.86 -27.57 -16.67
C GLU A 350 1.84 -26.23 -17.37
N ILE A 351 0.67 -25.58 -17.38
CA ILE A 351 0.66 -24.15 -17.58
C ILE A 351 1.41 -23.59 -16.37
N ASP A 352 2.65 -23.15 -16.59
CA ASP A 352 3.49 -22.57 -15.55
C ASP A 352 2.78 -21.32 -15.03
N ASP A 353 2.36 -21.36 -13.77
CA ASP A 353 1.76 -20.23 -13.06
C ASP A 353 2.81 -19.14 -12.78
N GLN A 354 4.10 -19.46 -12.95
CA GLN A 354 5.17 -18.48 -12.87
C GLN A 354 5.36 -17.77 -14.22
N THR A 355 4.97 -16.51 -14.25
CA THR A 355 5.34 -15.62 -15.36
C THR A 355 6.86 -15.42 -15.36
N ILE A 356 7.53 -15.89 -16.41
CA ILE A 356 8.94 -15.60 -16.66
C ILE A 356 9.09 -14.08 -16.79
N THR A 357 9.87 -13.48 -15.88
CA THR A 357 10.07 -12.04 -15.84
C THR A 357 11.48 -11.70 -16.31
N VAL A 358 11.60 -10.87 -17.35
CA VAL A 358 12.87 -10.28 -17.76
C VAL A 358 13.00 -8.92 -17.10
N ARG A 359 14.14 -8.68 -16.42
CA ARG A 359 14.40 -7.46 -15.66
C ARG A 359 15.68 -6.80 -16.14
N VAL A 360 15.73 -5.48 -16.04
CA VAL A 360 16.98 -4.72 -16.14
C VAL A 360 17.83 -4.95 -14.88
N SER A 361 19.15 -4.86 -15.00
CA SER A 361 20.03 -5.03 -13.85
C SER A 361 19.85 -3.90 -12.83
N PRO A 362 20.04 -4.16 -11.53
CA PRO A 362 20.02 -3.12 -10.49
C PRO A 362 20.97 -1.95 -10.80
N ASP A 363 22.16 -2.25 -11.32
CA ASP A 363 23.17 -1.27 -11.72
C ASP A 363 22.71 -0.32 -12.82
N TRP A 364 21.94 -0.84 -13.78
CA TRP A 364 21.37 -0.01 -14.84
C TRP A 364 20.28 0.90 -14.27
N LEU A 365 19.38 0.36 -13.45
CA LEU A 365 18.31 1.13 -12.81
C LEU A 365 18.85 2.29 -11.98
N ALA A 366 19.89 2.06 -11.18
CA ALA A 366 20.52 3.07 -10.32
C ALA A 366 21.03 4.31 -11.11
N LYS A 367 21.34 4.14 -12.41
CA LYS A 367 21.89 5.18 -13.29
C LYS A 367 20.81 5.95 -14.08
N THR A 368 19.57 5.46 -14.12
CA THR A 368 18.55 5.96 -15.06
C THR A 368 17.69 7.11 -14.53
N ASN A 369 17.75 7.40 -13.23
CA ASN A 369 16.87 8.37 -12.54
C ASN A 369 15.37 8.13 -12.77
N ILE A 370 14.99 6.93 -13.22
CA ILE A 370 13.59 6.49 -13.35
C ILE A 370 12.94 6.42 -11.96
N PHE A 371 13.70 5.94 -10.98
CA PHE A 371 13.38 5.98 -9.55
C PHE A 371 14.25 7.04 -8.86
N PRO A 372 13.96 7.41 -7.59
CA PRO A 372 14.98 7.96 -6.72
C PRO A 372 16.29 7.17 -6.89
N SER A 373 17.42 7.84 -6.98
CA SER A 373 18.70 7.17 -7.19
C SER A 373 19.03 6.35 -5.94
N LEU A 374 18.75 5.05 -6.00
CA LEU A 374 19.03 4.08 -4.93
C LEU A 374 20.24 3.24 -5.33
N ALA A 375 21.17 3.04 -4.40
CA ALA A 375 22.31 2.14 -4.63
C ALA A 375 21.82 0.69 -4.83
N PRO A 376 22.40 -0.09 -5.76
CA PRO A 376 22.21 -1.54 -5.84
C PRO A 376 22.47 -2.22 -4.49
N ALA A 377 21.88 -3.40 -4.25
CA ALA A 377 22.16 -4.15 -3.03
C ALA A 377 23.61 -4.69 -3.05
N SER A 378 24.34 -4.52 -1.94
CA SER A 378 25.73 -5.02 -1.84
C SER A 378 25.97 -5.75 -0.51
N PRO A 379 25.37 -6.94 -0.30
CA PRO A 379 25.43 -7.65 0.98
C PRO A 379 26.86 -8.03 1.40
N ASP A 380 27.78 -8.20 0.45
CA ASP A 380 29.18 -8.54 0.75
C ASP A 380 29.98 -7.34 1.28
N ARG A 381 29.58 -6.11 0.92
CA ARG A 381 30.27 -4.87 1.28
C ARG A 381 29.59 -4.09 2.40
N LEU A 382 28.27 -4.18 2.44
CA LEU A 382 27.40 -3.51 3.41
C LEU A 382 26.49 -4.54 4.14
N PRO A 383 27.06 -5.62 4.72
CA PRO A 383 26.27 -6.69 5.32
C PRO A 383 25.29 -6.22 6.40
N PHE A 384 25.66 -5.23 7.21
CA PHE A 384 24.81 -4.77 8.32
C PHE A 384 23.54 -4.11 7.79
N ILE A 385 23.67 -3.12 6.90
CA ILE A 385 22.50 -2.37 6.44
C ILE A 385 21.66 -3.19 5.46
N GLU A 386 22.27 -4.02 4.61
CA GLU A 386 21.53 -4.83 3.64
C GLU A 386 20.70 -5.93 4.29
N GLN A 387 21.12 -6.45 5.43
CA GLN A 387 20.29 -7.37 6.22
C GLN A 387 18.90 -6.78 6.52
N ARG A 388 18.75 -5.45 6.58
CA ARG A 388 17.49 -4.76 6.88
C ARG A 388 16.80 -4.18 5.66
N LEU A 389 17.59 -3.60 4.76
CA LEU A 389 17.05 -2.98 3.54
C LEU A 389 16.71 -3.98 2.45
N SER A 390 17.22 -5.20 2.50
CA SER A 390 16.91 -6.25 1.52
C SER A 390 16.12 -7.43 2.10
N SER A 391 15.84 -7.43 3.41
CA SER A 391 15.00 -8.45 4.07
C SER A 391 13.55 -8.45 3.55
N PRO A 392 12.95 -9.63 3.28
CA PRO A 392 11.51 -9.77 3.03
C PRO A 392 10.63 -9.41 4.24
N ASP A 393 11.11 -9.59 5.46
CA ASP A 393 10.33 -9.33 6.68
C ASP A 393 10.03 -7.84 6.88
N ALA A 394 10.88 -6.97 6.32
CA ALA A 394 10.66 -5.54 6.30
C ALA A 394 9.41 -5.13 5.48
N LEU A 395 8.83 -6.02 4.67
CA LEU A 395 7.54 -5.79 4.01
C LEU A 395 6.34 -5.89 4.98
N LEU A 396 6.58 -6.27 6.24
CA LEU A 396 5.56 -6.36 7.29
C LEU A 396 4.37 -7.23 6.87
N GLY A 397 3.17 -6.64 6.80
CA GLY A 397 1.94 -7.34 6.41
C GLY A 397 1.98 -7.91 4.98
N GLN A 398 2.90 -7.46 4.14
CA GLN A 398 3.10 -7.95 2.78
C GLN A 398 4.26 -8.93 2.65
N SER A 399 4.93 -9.31 3.75
CA SER A 399 5.92 -10.39 3.66
C SER A 399 5.22 -11.70 3.29
N PRO A 400 5.88 -12.61 2.55
CA PRO A 400 5.28 -13.90 2.20
C PRO A 400 4.72 -14.66 3.41
N ASN A 401 5.45 -14.62 4.54
CA ASN A 401 5.02 -15.23 5.80
C ASN A 401 3.75 -14.59 6.37
N SER A 402 3.64 -13.26 6.32
CA SER A 402 2.45 -12.53 6.79
C SER A 402 1.24 -12.81 5.90
N ILE A 403 1.42 -12.85 4.58
CA ILE A 403 0.35 -13.16 3.63
C ILE A 403 -0.19 -14.57 3.88
N GLU A 404 0.72 -15.55 4.03
CA GLU A 404 0.34 -16.94 4.32
C GLU A 404 -0.38 -17.06 5.66
N LYS A 405 0.19 -16.48 6.73
CA LYS A 405 -0.34 -16.54 8.09
C LYS A 405 -1.74 -15.91 8.22
N ASN A 406 -1.95 -14.76 7.58
CA ASN A 406 -3.19 -14.00 7.70
C ASN A 406 -4.19 -14.32 6.58
N HIS A 407 -3.82 -15.21 5.65
CA HIS A 407 -4.63 -15.57 4.49
C HIS A 407 -5.07 -14.36 3.67
N TYR A 408 -4.14 -13.44 3.35
CA TYR A 408 -4.40 -12.31 2.45
C TYR A 408 -4.47 -12.78 0.99
N TYR A 409 -5.50 -13.57 0.71
CA TYR A 409 -5.83 -14.19 -0.56
C TYR A 409 -7.29 -13.92 -0.87
N GLY A 410 -7.62 -13.89 -2.16
CA GLY A 410 -8.96 -13.60 -2.65
C GLY A 410 -8.93 -12.82 -3.94
N LEU A 411 -10.01 -12.88 -4.73
CA LEU A 411 -10.15 -12.16 -5.99
C LEU A 411 -9.84 -10.65 -5.83
N PHE A 412 -10.31 -10.05 -4.73
CA PHE A 412 -10.16 -8.61 -4.47
C PHE A 412 -9.13 -8.27 -3.41
N ASP A 413 -8.53 -9.27 -2.75
CA ASP A 413 -7.71 -9.07 -1.55
C ASP A 413 -6.22 -9.36 -1.81
N TYR A 414 -5.92 -10.26 -2.77
CA TYR A 414 -4.55 -10.69 -3.03
C TYR A 414 -3.70 -9.58 -3.65
N GLY A 415 -2.73 -9.11 -2.88
CA GLY A 415 -1.83 -8.02 -3.21
C GLY A 415 -1.84 -6.90 -2.17
N ASP A 416 -2.87 -6.85 -1.32
CA ASP A 416 -2.91 -5.95 -0.16
C ASP A 416 -2.40 -6.64 1.12
N ALA A 417 -2.47 -5.90 2.23
CA ALA A 417 -2.24 -6.38 3.58
C ALA A 417 -3.18 -5.68 4.57
N GLY A 418 -3.22 -6.15 5.81
CA GLY A 418 -3.94 -5.47 6.88
C GLY A 418 -3.41 -4.06 7.16
N GLY A 419 -4.34 -3.15 7.48
CA GLY A 419 -4.11 -1.75 7.82
C GLY A 419 -5.11 -1.22 8.86
N ASP A 420 -5.07 0.10 9.06
CA ASP A 420 -5.91 0.78 10.05
C ASP A 420 -7.39 0.65 9.63
N GLY A 421 -8.20 -0.06 10.43
CA GLY A 421 -9.63 -0.25 10.11
C GLY A 421 -9.93 -1.26 9.01
N GLY A 422 -9.03 -2.20 8.69
CA GLY A 422 -9.28 -3.30 7.76
C GLY A 422 -8.11 -3.54 6.82
N TRP A 423 -8.33 -3.32 5.52
CA TRP A 423 -7.33 -3.39 4.48
C TRP A 423 -6.50 -2.12 4.43
N ALA A 424 -5.21 -2.24 4.17
CA ALA A 424 -4.30 -1.10 4.14
C ALA A 424 -4.52 -0.22 2.93
N ASN A 425 -5.12 -0.74 1.85
CA ASN A 425 -5.16 -0.10 0.55
C ASN A 425 -3.78 0.44 0.16
N LEU A 426 -2.75 -0.35 0.49
CA LEU A 426 -1.34 0.01 0.36
C LEU A 426 -0.92 1.39 0.91
N GLU A 427 -1.60 1.85 1.96
CA GLU A 427 -1.22 3.05 2.68
C GLU A 427 0.27 2.99 3.07
N SER A 428 0.96 4.10 2.88
CA SER A 428 2.40 4.35 2.89
C SER A 428 3.19 3.77 1.71
N TYR A 429 2.63 3.82 0.47
CA TYR A 429 3.30 3.43 -0.79
C TYR A 429 4.00 2.06 -0.70
N ARG A 430 3.29 1.11 -0.08
CA ARG A 430 3.79 -0.22 0.24
C ARG A 430 4.17 -1.03 -1.00
N ASP A 431 3.39 -0.94 -2.07
CA ASP A 431 3.75 -1.44 -3.41
C ASP A 431 5.04 -0.82 -3.93
N TYR A 432 5.16 0.50 -3.88
CA TYR A 432 6.34 1.21 -4.37
C TYR A 432 7.59 0.80 -3.60
N ALA A 433 7.50 0.72 -2.27
CA ALA A 433 8.61 0.27 -1.42
C ALA A 433 9.04 -1.16 -1.75
N ALA A 434 8.10 -2.08 -1.97
CA ALA A 434 8.40 -3.45 -2.39
C ALA A 434 9.06 -3.49 -3.78
N ILE A 435 8.57 -2.72 -4.75
CA ILE A 435 9.17 -2.61 -6.09
C ILE A 435 10.59 -2.07 -6.00
N LEU A 436 10.83 -1.00 -5.25
CA LEU A 436 12.16 -0.41 -5.05
C LEU A 436 13.11 -1.42 -4.40
N ARG A 437 12.65 -2.13 -3.36
CA ARG A 437 13.43 -3.14 -2.67
C ARG A 437 13.82 -4.29 -3.60
N GLY A 438 12.83 -4.89 -4.25
CA GLY A 438 13.06 -5.99 -5.18
C GLY A 438 13.94 -5.58 -6.36
N SER A 439 13.82 -4.34 -6.83
CA SER A 439 14.64 -3.81 -7.94
C SER A 439 16.13 -3.69 -7.64
N ARG A 440 16.53 -3.64 -6.36
CA ARG A 440 17.93 -3.60 -5.94
C ARG A 440 18.58 -4.98 -5.90
N ILE A 441 17.79 -6.06 -5.87
CA ILE A 441 18.25 -7.43 -5.67
C ILE A 441 18.35 -8.13 -7.04
N GLU A 442 19.52 -8.70 -7.31
CA GLU A 442 19.83 -9.34 -8.61
C GLU A 442 19.32 -10.79 -8.70
N ASN A 443 19.52 -11.59 -7.64
CA ASN A 443 19.36 -13.05 -7.67
C ASN A 443 18.09 -13.58 -6.99
N ASP A 444 17.20 -12.69 -6.53
CA ASP A 444 15.91 -13.04 -5.93
C ASP A 444 14.85 -12.05 -6.39
N ASP A 445 13.76 -12.55 -6.96
CA ASP A 445 12.66 -11.74 -7.46
C ASP A 445 11.38 -11.85 -6.63
N THR A 446 11.41 -12.55 -5.49
CA THR A 446 10.23 -12.76 -4.62
C THR A 446 9.62 -11.42 -4.19
N ILE A 447 10.44 -10.52 -3.64
CA ILE A 447 10.02 -9.18 -3.21
C ILE A 447 9.55 -8.34 -4.41
N TYR A 448 10.26 -8.47 -5.54
CA TYR A 448 9.93 -7.75 -6.76
C TYR A 448 8.55 -8.15 -7.30
N ARG A 449 8.27 -9.46 -7.39
CA ARG A 449 6.98 -10.01 -7.79
C ARG A 449 5.87 -9.58 -6.83
N GLN A 450 6.12 -9.63 -5.52
CA GLN A 450 5.16 -9.15 -4.53
C GLN A 450 4.83 -7.67 -4.73
N GLY A 451 5.82 -6.82 -5.01
CA GLY A 451 5.60 -5.42 -5.35
C GLY A 451 4.74 -5.23 -6.60
N LEU A 452 4.96 -6.03 -7.66
CA LEU A 452 4.13 -5.98 -8.86
C LEU A 452 2.69 -6.44 -8.61
N VAL A 453 2.49 -7.51 -7.83
CA VAL A 453 1.16 -7.98 -7.43
C VAL A 453 0.44 -6.91 -6.61
N SER A 454 1.15 -6.27 -5.67
CA SER A 454 0.59 -5.20 -4.85
C SER A 454 0.16 -4.00 -5.72
N ALA A 455 1.00 -3.58 -6.66
CA ALA A 455 0.64 -2.51 -7.59
C ALA A 455 -0.56 -2.88 -8.50
N ASN A 456 -0.71 -4.15 -8.91
CA ASN A 456 -1.87 -4.62 -9.65
C ASN A 456 -3.16 -4.54 -8.83
N HIS A 457 -3.10 -4.99 -7.57
CA HIS A 457 -4.20 -4.86 -6.61
C HIS A 457 -4.61 -3.40 -6.46
N TYR A 458 -3.67 -2.54 -6.10
CA TYR A 458 -3.96 -1.13 -5.83
C TYR A 458 -4.50 -0.40 -7.06
N ARG A 459 -3.96 -0.72 -8.25
CA ARG A 459 -4.47 -0.22 -9.54
C ARG A 459 -5.94 -0.55 -9.76
N ASP A 460 -6.37 -1.78 -9.50
CA ASP A 460 -7.69 -2.26 -9.91
C ASP A 460 -8.74 -2.12 -8.79
N VAL A 461 -8.34 -2.36 -7.54
CA VAL A 461 -9.23 -2.49 -6.38
C VAL A 461 -9.30 -1.17 -5.60
N ASP A 462 -8.14 -0.60 -5.26
CA ASP A 462 -8.05 0.56 -4.34
C ASP A 462 -8.04 1.92 -5.06
N ILE A 463 -8.13 1.93 -6.38
CA ILE A 463 -8.38 3.15 -7.17
C ILE A 463 -9.77 3.05 -7.77
N GLN A 464 -10.60 4.06 -7.49
CA GLN A 464 -11.95 4.11 -8.00
C GLN A 464 -11.91 4.42 -9.50
N GLN A 465 -12.40 3.49 -10.32
CA GLN A 465 -12.23 3.48 -11.78
C GLN A 465 -13.16 4.39 -12.59
N VAL A 466 -14.08 5.09 -11.95
CA VAL A 466 -14.94 6.11 -12.56
C VAL A 466 -14.34 7.49 -12.32
N THR A 467 -13.90 7.75 -11.09
CA THR A 467 -13.42 9.05 -10.61
C THR A 467 -11.91 9.19 -10.64
N GLY A 468 -11.15 8.10 -10.84
CA GLY A 468 -9.69 8.09 -10.78
C GLY A 468 -9.10 8.36 -9.39
N ARG A 469 -9.93 8.51 -8.35
CA ARG A 469 -9.47 8.83 -7.00
C ARG A 469 -8.95 7.57 -6.29
N THR A 470 -7.84 7.72 -5.58
CA THR A 470 -7.28 6.71 -4.70
C THR A 470 -8.16 6.57 -3.45
N ILE A 471 -8.31 5.35 -2.92
CA ILE A 471 -9.17 5.04 -1.78
C ILE A 471 -8.31 4.80 -0.56
N THR A 472 -8.61 5.44 0.57
CA THR A 472 -7.86 5.20 1.81
C THR A 472 -8.20 3.85 2.43
N HIS A 473 -7.35 3.35 3.34
CA HIS A 473 -7.56 2.08 4.05
C HIS A 473 -9.00 1.93 4.57
N SER A 474 -9.57 0.73 4.44
CA SER A 474 -10.96 0.48 4.82
C SER A 474 -11.29 -1.00 4.97
N VAL A 475 -12.45 -1.33 5.55
CA VAL A 475 -12.88 -2.73 5.76
C VAL A 475 -13.17 -3.52 4.47
N ASN A 476 -13.34 -2.86 3.31
CA ASN A 476 -13.76 -3.54 2.07
C ASN A 476 -13.16 -2.92 0.78
N HIS A 477 -11.95 -2.36 0.90
CA HIS A 477 -11.18 -1.67 -0.16
C HIS A 477 -11.80 -0.40 -0.76
N THR A 478 -13.11 -0.19 -0.65
CA THR A 478 -13.85 0.77 -1.49
C THR A 478 -14.51 1.91 -0.73
N ILE A 479 -14.58 1.84 0.62
CA ILE A 479 -15.37 2.80 1.42
C ILE A 479 -14.53 3.77 2.27
N GLY A 480 -13.19 3.74 2.16
CA GLY A 480 -12.30 4.61 2.95
C GLY A 480 -12.34 6.10 2.58
N GLY A 481 -13.14 6.49 1.58
CA GLY A 481 -13.08 7.84 1.04
C GLY A 481 -11.76 8.12 0.31
N HIS A 482 -11.50 9.40 0.03
CA HIS A 482 -10.36 9.83 -0.79
C HIS A 482 -9.55 10.88 -0.03
N ASP A 483 -8.26 10.63 0.17
CA ASP A 483 -7.31 11.58 0.78
C ASP A 483 -5.91 11.38 0.17
N PHE A 484 -5.37 12.41 -0.48
CA PHE A 484 -4.02 12.39 -1.05
C PHE A 484 -2.92 12.24 0.01
N GLY A 485 -3.23 12.49 1.29
CA GLY A 485 -2.33 12.23 2.40
C GLY A 485 -2.17 10.76 2.79
N HIS A 486 -2.97 9.86 2.21
CA HIS A 486 -3.07 8.46 2.60
C HIS A 486 -3.00 7.46 1.43
N ALA A 487 -3.09 7.91 0.18
CA ALA A 487 -3.17 7.01 -0.96
C ALA A 487 -2.49 7.63 -2.20
N TRP A 488 -1.48 6.96 -2.74
CA TRP A 488 -0.56 7.52 -3.75
C TRP A 488 -0.32 6.62 -4.97
N PRO A 489 -0.06 7.19 -6.16
CA PRO A 489 0.06 6.42 -7.40
C PRO A 489 1.50 6.02 -7.80
N GLU A 490 2.54 6.34 -7.02
CA GLU A 490 3.94 6.12 -7.45
C GLU A 490 4.25 4.64 -7.69
N GLY A 491 3.67 3.72 -6.90
CA GLY A 491 3.87 2.29 -7.11
C GLY A 491 3.26 1.79 -8.42
N ILE A 492 2.09 2.28 -8.82
CA ILE A 492 1.51 1.97 -10.13
C ILE A 492 2.27 2.67 -11.27
N MET A 493 2.83 3.87 -11.06
CA MET A 493 3.73 4.51 -12.03
C MET A 493 4.99 3.66 -12.26
N ALA A 494 5.60 3.17 -11.18
CA ALA A 494 6.75 2.28 -11.25
C ALA A 494 6.39 0.97 -11.95
N HIS A 495 5.24 0.37 -11.62
CA HIS A 495 4.73 -0.81 -12.30
C HIS A 495 4.59 -0.57 -13.81
N TYR A 496 4.04 0.56 -14.25
CA TYR A 496 3.94 0.86 -15.68
C TYR A 496 5.32 0.97 -16.35
N LEU A 497 6.29 1.66 -15.74
CA LEU A 497 7.63 1.82 -16.30
C LEU A 497 8.37 0.48 -16.42
N LEU A 498 8.16 -0.44 -15.48
CA LEU A 498 8.83 -1.74 -15.46
C LEU A 498 8.16 -2.79 -16.35
N THR A 499 6.84 -2.72 -16.53
CA THR A 499 6.07 -3.77 -17.23
C THR A 499 5.53 -3.33 -18.58
N GLY A 500 5.43 -2.02 -18.83
CA GLY A 500 4.71 -1.46 -19.98
C GLY A 500 3.20 -1.73 -19.95
N SER A 501 2.62 -2.14 -18.81
CA SER A 501 1.21 -2.53 -18.71
C SER A 501 0.27 -1.41 -19.17
N ARG A 502 -0.51 -1.69 -20.22
CA ARG A 502 -1.50 -0.76 -20.77
C ARG A 502 -2.63 -0.49 -19.79
N ARG A 503 -3.08 -1.51 -19.06
CA ARG A 503 -4.05 -1.35 -17.98
C ARG A 503 -3.56 -0.39 -16.90
N THR A 504 -2.32 -0.52 -16.46
CA THR A 504 -1.73 0.43 -15.49
C THR A 504 -1.65 1.84 -16.04
N ARG A 505 -1.27 2.01 -17.32
CA ARG A 505 -1.29 3.32 -17.98
C ARG A 505 -2.67 3.95 -17.96
N GLU A 506 -3.74 3.21 -18.28
CA GLU A 506 -5.11 3.74 -18.28
C GLU A 506 -5.50 4.32 -16.91
N VAL A 507 -5.24 3.57 -15.85
CA VAL A 507 -5.57 3.99 -14.47
C VAL A 507 -4.73 5.19 -14.05
N ILE A 508 -3.43 5.22 -14.39
CA ILE A 508 -2.58 6.40 -14.14
C ILE A 508 -3.16 7.62 -14.85
N HIS A 509 -3.52 7.51 -16.14
CA HIS A 509 -4.09 8.64 -16.89
C HIS A 509 -5.39 9.15 -16.26
N GLN A 510 -6.24 8.24 -15.76
CA GLN A 510 -7.48 8.61 -15.10
C GLN A 510 -7.25 9.27 -13.74
N ASN A 511 -6.32 8.75 -12.94
CA ASN A 511 -5.90 9.35 -11.68
C ASN A 511 -5.29 10.74 -11.88
N LEU A 512 -4.39 10.88 -12.85
CA LEU A 512 -3.72 12.14 -13.15
C LEU A 512 -4.68 13.18 -13.76
N ALA A 513 -5.65 12.77 -14.57
CA ALA A 513 -6.70 13.67 -15.06
C ALA A 513 -7.51 14.25 -13.90
N THR A 514 -7.77 13.43 -12.87
CA THR A 514 -8.45 13.87 -11.65
C THR A 514 -7.62 14.91 -10.90
N MET A 515 -6.32 14.68 -10.75
CA MET A 515 -5.41 15.64 -10.14
C MET A 515 -5.37 17.00 -10.85
N LEU A 516 -5.40 17.00 -12.19
CA LEU A 516 -5.46 18.23 -12.98
C LEU A 516 -6.75 19.02 -12.72
N ALA A 517 -7.86 18.32 -12.46
CA ALA A 517 -9.17 18.91 -12.25
C ALA A 517 -9.40 19.47 -10.84
N ILE A 518 -8.63 19.03 -9.83
CA ILE A 518 -8.79 19.50 -8.44
C ILE A 518 -8.40 20.98 -8.32
N PRO A 519 -9.29 21.85 -7.80
CA PRO A 519 -8.98 23.27 -7.57
C PRO A 519 -7.82 23.46 -6.58
N PRO A 520 -6.96 24.48 -6.73
CA PRO A 520 -5.82 24.67 -5.81
C PRO A 520 -6.18 24.83 -4.33
N ALA A 521 -7.36 25.38 -4.05
CA ALA A 521 -7.87 25.63 -2.70
C ALA A 521 -8.59 24.43 -2.06
N ASP A 522 -8.67 23.29 -2.75
CA ASP A 522 -9.29 22.09 -2.22
C ASP A 522 -8.55 21.60 -0.95
N SER A 523 -9.30 21.24 0.08
CA SER A 523 -8.75 20.78 1.36
C SER A 523 -7.90 19.52 1.22
N ASP A 524 -8.16 18.72 0.19
CA ASP A 524 -7.46 17.45 -0.04
C ASP A 524 -6.02 17.65 -0.50
N ILE A 525 -5.61 18.86 -0.91
CA ILE A 525 -4.27 19.13 -1.49
C ILE A 525 -3.62 20.45 -1.05
N SER A 526 -4.28 21.25 -0.20
CA SER A 526 -3.87 22.65 0.03
C SER A 526 -2.87 22.87 1.18
N TYR A 527 -2.55 21.85 1.99
CA TYR A 527 -1.65 22.01 3.14
C TYR A 527 -0.97 20.71 3.61
N GLY A 528 0.03 20.87 4.48
CA GLY A 528 0.70 19.76 5.16
C GLY A 528 1.22 18.67 4.23
N ARG A 529 1.01 17.41 4.63
CA ARG A 529 1.44 16.23 3.85
C ARG A 529 0.70 16.12 2.52
N ASN A 530 -0.56 16.55 2.47
CA ASN A 530 -1.42 16.43 1.30
C ASN A 530 -0.86 17.27 0.14
N LEU A 531 -0.45 18.50 0.46
CA LEU A 531 0.28 19.35 -0.48
C LEU A 531 1.61 18.71 -0.90
N GLY A 532 2.40 18.22 0.05
CA GLY A 532 3.70 17.61 -0.23
C GLY A 532 3.60 16.45 -1.23
N PHE A 533 2.67 15.53 -1.01
CA PHE A 533 2.39 14.42 -1.92
C PHE A 533 1.85 14.90 -3.26
N PHE A 534 0.90 15.83 -3.27
CA PHE A 534 0.34 16.35 -4.50
C PHE A 534 1.42 16.96 -5.42
N LEU A 535 2.35 17.73 -4.86
CA LEU A 535 3.48 18.29 -5.61
C LEU A 535 4.43 17.19 -6.11
N MET A 536 4.77 16.22 -5.27
CA MET A 536 5.62 15.08 -5.65
C MET A 536 5.01 14.25 -6.78
N THR A 537 3.72 13.93 -6.70
CA THR A 537 3.04 13.17 -7.74
C THR A 537 2.95 13.97 -9.05
N LEU A 538 2.75 15.29 -9.00
CA LEU A 538 2.77 16.13 -10.20
C LEU A 538 4.14 16.21 -10.88
N SER A 539 5.24 16.27 -10.11
CA SER A 539 6.58 16.22 -10.69
C SER A 539 6.88 14.87 -11.32
N ARG A 540 6.45 13.77 -10.69
CA ARG A 540 6.53 12.40 -11.26
C ARG A 540 5.67 12.25 -12.51
N ALA A 541 4.46 12.80 -12.52
CA ALA A 541 3.59 12.81 -13.69
C ALA A 541 4.23 13.57 -14.86
N TYR A 542 4.86 14.72 -14.61
CA TYR A 542 5.59 15.46 -15.64
C TYR A 542 6.79 14.67 -16.15
N GLN A 543 7.60 14.07 -15.27
CA GLN A 543 8.71 13.19 -15.67
C GLN A 543 8.24 12.02 -16.53
N LEU A 544 7.14 11.38 -16.15
CA LEU A 544 6.61 10.19 -16.82
C LEU A 544 6.03 10.50 -18.20
N THR A 545 5.39 11.65 -18.36
CA THR A 545 4.57 11.95 -19.55
C THR A 545 5.16 13.01 -20.47
N GLY A 546 6.04 13.87 -19.95
CA GLY A 546 6.48 15.09 -20.63
C GLY A 546 5.37 16.13 -20.83
N ASP A 547 4.17 15.92 -20.27
CA ASP A 547 3.01 16.79 -20.49
C ASP A 547 3.10 18.03 -19.58
N THR A 548 3.29 19.19 -20.22
CA THR A 548 3.47 20.47 -19.53
C THR A 548 2.28 20.87 -18.67
N ARG A 549 1.07 20.30 -18.88
CA ARG A 549 -0.09 20.56 -18.01
C ARG A 549 0.18 20.19 -16.55
N TYR A 550 1.00 19.17 -16.28
CA TYR A 550 1.36 18.78 -14.91
C TYR A 550 2.35 19.75 -14.27
N ARG A 551 3.35 20.21 -15.04
CA ARG A 551 4.25 21.29 -14.62
C ARG A 551 3.45 22.57 -14.32
N ASP A 552 2.57 22.97 -15.22
CA ASP A 552 1.78 24.18 -15.05
C ASP A 552 0.80 24.06 -13.87
N ARG A 553 0.22 22.87 -13.65
CA ARG A 553 -0.60 22.60 -12.47
C ARG A 553 0.21 22.65 -11.17
N PHE A 554 1.46 22.17 -11.18
CA PHE A 554 2.40 22.27 -10.04
C PHE A 554 2.65 23.74 -9.71
N LEU A 555 2.96 24.56 -10.71
CA LEU A 555 3.20 26.00 -10.52
C LEU A 555 1.95 26.71 -10.00
N ARG A 556 0.77 26.42 -10.54
CA ARG A 556 -0.49 26.96 -9.99
C ARG A 556 -0.73 26.59 -8.53
N GLN A 557 -0.33 25.37 -8.11
CA GLN A 557 -0.42 25.00 -6.70
C GLN A 557 0.57 25.77 -5.85
N LEU A 558 1.79 25.96 -6.35
CA LEU A 558 2.83 26.71 -5.66
C LEU A 558 2.43 28.19 -5.51
N ASP A 559 1.93 28.82 -6.58
CA ASP A 559 1.40 30.20 -6.55
C ASP A 559 0.27 30.35 -5.51
N HIS A 560 -0.65 29.37 -5.46
CA HIS A 560 -1.71 29.37 -4.46
C HIS A 560 -1.14 29.29 -3.04
N THR A 561 -0.19 28.40 -2.81
CA THR A 561 0.43 28.21 -1.49
C THR A 561 1.21 29.47 -1.07
N GLU A 562 1.96 30.09 -1.98
CA GLU A 562 2.64 31.37 -1.75
C GLU A 562 1.67 32.51 -1.44
N SER A 563 0.50 32.54 -2.08
CA SER A 563 -0.55 33.52 -1.78
C SER A 563 -1.08 33.36 -0.35
N ILE A 564 -1.16 32.12 0.15
CA ILE A 564 -1.53 31.82 1.54
C ILE A 564 -0.43 32.31 2.49
N LEU A 565 0.84 32.07 2.18
CA LEU A 565 1.96 32.57 2.99
C LEU A 565 1.97 34.10 3.05
N THR A 566 1.83 34.76 1.91
CA THR A 566 1.75 36.22 1.81
C THR A 566 0.57 36.76 2.61
N SER A 567 -0.58 36.11 2.53
CA SER A 567 -1.77 36.47 3.31
C SER A 567 -1.57 36.22 4.81
N ALA A 568 -0.78 35.23 5.21
CA ALA A 568 -0.44 34.98 6.61
C ALA A 568 0.54 36.03 7.16
N ALA A 569 1.44 36.54 6.32
CA ALA A 569 2.40 37.61 6.63
C ALA A 569 1.79 39.03 6.68
N ALA A 570 0.51 39.18 6.33
CA ALA A 570 -0.12 40.49 6.19
C ALA A 570 -0.17 41.27 7.53
N PRO A 571 0.14 42.59 7.53
CA PRO A 571 0.11 43.42 8.73
C PRO A 571 -1.25 43.34 9.46
N GLY A 572 -1.21 43.21 10.79
CA GLY A 572 -2.40 43.15 11.63
C GLY A 572 -3.02 41.75 11.78
N ARG A 573 -2.47 40.71 11.14
CA ARG A 573 -2.82 39.33 11.48
C ARG A 573 -1.95 38.81 12.62
N PRO A 574 -2.52 38.10 13.61
CA PRO A 574 -1.71 37.41 14.61
C PRO A 574 -0.89 36.32 13.90
N PRO A 575 0.40 36.17 14.23
CA PRO A 575 1.22 35.14 13.62
C PRO A 575 0.60 33.77 13.94
N GLU A 576 0.49 32.89 12.96
CA GLU A 576 0.17 31.48 13.22
C GLU A 576 1.49 30.75 13.40
N LEU A 577 1.92 30.43 14.63
CA LEU A 577 3.23 29.79 14.81
C LEU A 577 3.20 28.31 14.38
N MET A 578 4.31 27.86 13.82
CA MET A 578 4.57 26.45 13.57
C MET A 578 4.70 25.69 14.91
N GLN A 579 4.21 24.46 14.96
CA GLN A 579 4.29 23.62 16.16
C GLN A 579 5.74 23.48 16.62
N LEU A 580 6.02 23.75 17.90
CA LEU A 580 7.34 23.74 18.55
C LEU A 580 8.36 24.80 18.11
N THR A 581 8.01 25.73 17.21
CA THR A 581 8.97 26.73 16.70
C THR A 581 8.50 28.17 16.95
N PRO A 582 9.43 29.15 17.08
CA PRO A 582 9.07 30.56 17.03
C PRO A 582 8.78 31.02 15.59
N ALA A 583 8.93 30.14 14.59
CA ALA A 583 8.76 30.49 13.20
C ALA A 583 7.26 30.65 12.88
N PRO A 584 6.87 31.77 12.27
CA PRO A 584 5.49 31.99 11.85
C PRO A 584 5.13 31.13 10.62
N ARG A 585 3.84 30.89 10.39
CA ARG A 585 3.28 30.04 9.34
C ARG A 585 3.73 30.44 7.96
N ASP A 586 3.90 31.74 7.73
CA ASP A 586 4.43 32.31 6.49
C ASP A 586 5.88 31.86 6.20
N ALA A 587 6.56 31.20 7.14
CA ALA A 587 7.89 30.64 6.94
C ALA A 587 7.92 29.31 6.17
N SER A 588 6.81 28.56 6.04
CA SER A 588 6.85 27.23 5.37
C SER A 588 5.64 26.94 4.49
N LEU A 589 5.90 26.43 3.28
CA LEU A 589 4.87 25.92 2.36
C LEU A 589 4.06 24.77 2.95
N PHE A 590 4.68 23.93 3.79
CA PHE A 590 4.11 22.65 4.25
C PHE A 590 3.48 22.74 5.64
N TYR A 591 2.99 23.93 6.02
CA TYR A 591 2.24 24.12 7.26
C TYR A 591 0.95 23.30 7.26
N TRP A 592 0.65 22.64 8.37
CA TRP A 592 -0.57 21.89 8.61
C TRP A 592 -1.44 22.61 9.65
N PRO A 593 -2.66 23.06 9.32
CA PRO A 593 -3.54 23.75 10.27
C PRO A 593 -3.80 23.01 11.59
N ALA A 594 -3.79 21.68 11.59
CA ALA A 594 -4.05 20.88 12.79
C ALA A 594 -2.84 20.74 13.71
N SER A 595 -1.62 20.72 13.15
CA SER A 595 -0.40 20.26 13.81
C SER A 595 0.83 21.12 13.50
N GLY A 596 0.65 22.33 12.97
CA GLY A 596 1.73 23.22 12.58
C GLY A 596 2.71 22.59 11.58
N TYR A 597 4.01 22.61 11.88
CA TYR A 597 5.02 22.08 10.98
C TYR A 597 5.43 20.66 11.35
N VAL A 598 5.50 19.81 10.33
CA VAL A 598 5.82 18.40 10.48
C VAL A 598 6.92 18.04 9.49
N PRO A 599 8.15 17.73 9.94
CA PRO A 599 9.29 17.52 9.04
C PRO A 599 9.04 16.47 7.97
N PHE A 600 8.43 15.33 8.31
CA PHE A 600 8.19 14.28 7.32
C PHE A 600 7.22 14.71 6.21
N ALA A 601 6.25 15.58 6.52
CA ALA A 601 5.32 16.12 5.54
C ALA A 601 6.04 17.04 4.55
N ALA A 602 7.03 17.80 5.04
CA ALA A 602 7.86 18.67 4.21
C ALA A 602 8.80 17.87 3.29
N TRP A 603 9.29 16.70 3.71
CA TRP A 603 10.17 15.88 2.88
C TRP A 603 9.50 15.39 1.59
N TYR A 604 8.21 15.06 1.59
CA TYR A 604 7.48 14.74 0.35
C TYR A 604 7.47 15.92 -0.62
N GLY A 605 7.14 17.11 -0.10
CA GLY A 605 7.10 18.31 -0.91
C GLY A 605 8.47 18.74 -1.40
N LEU A 606 9.52 18.57 -0.58
CA LEU A 606 10.91 18.78 -0.96
C LEU A 606 11.34 17.84 -2.08
N GLU A 607 10.94 16.56 -2.03
CA GLU A 607 11.18 15.62 -3.13
C GLU A 607 10.53 16.13 -4.42
N GLY A 608 9.28 16.58 -4.37
CA GLY A 608 8.59 17.16 -5.52
C GLY A 608 9.26 18.44 -6.06
N LEU A 609 9.70 19.33 -5.17
CA LEU A 609 10.41 20.56 -5.53
C LEU A 609 11.77 20.26 -6.18
N LEU A 610 12.57 19.38 -5.58
CA LEU A 610 13.89 18.95 -6.08
C LEU A 610 13.76 18.29 -7.46
N GLN A 611 12.78 17.42 -7.62
CA GLN A 611 12.51 16.77 -8.89
C GLN A 611 12.06 17.77 -9.94
N MET A 612 11.11 18.66 -9.63
CA MET A 612 10.67 19.69 -10.57
C MET A 612 11.81 20.63 -10.96
N HIS A 613 12.67 21.01 -10.01
CA HIS A 613 13.87 21.82 -10.26
C HIS A 613 14.81 21.16 -11.29
N ALA A 614 14.99 19.84 -11.21
CA ALA A 614 15.78 19.10 -12.20
C ALA A 614 15.09 19.02 -13.58
N LEU A 615 13.76 18.87 -13.61
CA LEU A 615 12.98 18.73 -14.84
C LEU A 615 12.82 20.04 -15.63
N VAL A 616 13.04 21.20 -15.00
CA VAL A 616 12.92 22.53 -15.62
C VAL A 616 14.27 23.23 -15.76
N ALA A 617 15.32 22.43 -15.99
CA ALA A 617 16.70 22.92 -16.15
C ALA A 617 16.91 23.91 -17.30
N ASP A 618 15.98 23.93 -18.25
CA ASP A 618 15.92 24.87 -19.36
C ASP A 618 15.28 26.22 -19.01
N THR A 619 14.76 26.38 -17.77
CA THR A 619 14.03 27.58 -17.32
C THR A 619 14.69 28.21 -16.08
N PRO A 620 15.77 29.01 -16.23
CA PRO A 620 16.59 29.49 -15.10
C PRO A 620 15.84 30.30 -14.04
N ALA A 621 14.84 31.08 -14.45
CA ALA A 621 14.00 31.85 -13.52
C ALA A 621 13.19 30.92 -12.60
N LEU A 622 12.66 29.83 -13.17
CA LEU A 622 11.92 28.85 -12.40
C LEU A 622 12.83 28.02 -11.50
N GLN A 623 14.03 27.64 -11.98
CA GLN A 623 15.02 26.98 -11.14
C GLN A 623 15.40 27.84 -9.94
N THR A 624 15.69 29.12 -10.15
CA THR A 624 16.01 30.07 -9.07
C THR A 624 14.87 30.13 -8.03
N ARG A 625 13.62 30.21 -8.49
CA ARG A 625 12.44 30.20 -7.59
C ARG A 625 12.34 28.90 -6.79
N LEU A 626 12.42 27.75 -7.46
CA LEU A 626 12.33 26.45 -6.80
C LEU A 626 13.49 26.22 -5.83
N LEU A 627 14.72 26.61 -6.19
CA LEU A 627 15.90 26.51 -5.33
C LEU A 627 15.72 27.32 -4.04
N ALA A 628 15.15 28.52 -4.11
CA ALA A 628 14.86 29.32 -2.93
C ALA A 628 13.90 28.60 -1.96
N HIS A 629 12.85 27.95 -2.49
CA HIS A 629 11.97 27.12 -1.67
C HIS A 629 12.69 25.89 -1.13
N ILE A 630 13.44 25.17 -1.96
CA ILE A 630 14.18 23.97 -1.54
C ILE A 630 15.11 24.30 -0.37
N GLN A 631 15.90 25.36 -0.48
CA GLN A 631 16.82 25.77 0.58
C GLN A 631 16.07 26.13 1.86
N ARG A 632 15.02 26.97 1.76
CA ARG A 632 14.22 27.37 2.93
C ARG A 632 13.57 26.17 3.62
N GLU A 633 12.83 25.36 2.87
CA GLU A 633 12.07 24.25 3.44
C GLU A 633 13.01 23.14 3.97
N TYR A 634 14.15 22.89 3.32
CA TYR A 634 15.14 21.90 3.79
C TYR A 634 15.80 22.34 5.10
N HIS A 635 16.20 23.61 5.21
CA HIS A 635 16.76 24.14 6.45
C HIS A 635 15.72 24.18 7.57
N HIS A 636 14.47 24.55 7.30
CA HIS A 636 13.40 24.45 8.30
C HIS A 636 13.15 23.00 8.73
N ALA A 637 13.18 22.04 7.79
CA ALA A 637 12.97 20.62 8.07
C ALA A 637 14.05 20.04 8.97
N LEU A 638 15.27 20.58 8.93
CA LEU A 638 16.43 20.12 9.69
C LEU A 638 16.90 21.14 10.73
N ASP A 639 16.08 22.14 11.07
CA ASP A 639 16.48 23.16 12.03
C ASP A 639 16.50 22.56 13.45
N LEU A 640 17.72 22.44 14.00
CA LEU A 640 17.95 21.84 15.30
C LEU A 640 17.19 22.56 16.41
N ALA A 641 17.29 23.89 16.49
CA ALA A 641 16.81 24.63 17.66
C ALA A 641 15.29 24.52 17.87
N PRO A 642 14.45 24.78 16.85
CA PRO A 642 13.01 24.72 16.99
C PRO A 642 12.40 23.33 16.81
N THR A 643 13.03 22.45 16.03
CA THR A 643 12.39 21.18 15.63
C THR A 643 12.85 19.99 16.47
N TYR A 644 14.13 19.98 16.86
CA TYR A 644 14.79 18.76 17.36
C TYR A 644 15.39 18.89 18.76
N ARG A 645 15.92 20.06 19.15
CA ARG A 645 16.75 20.24 20.34
C ARG A 645 16.08 19.74 21.61
N PHE A 646 14.87 20.21 21.87
CA PHE A 646 14.11 19.81 23.06
C PHE A 646 13.94 18.29 23.15
N HIS A 647 13.65 17.63 22.04
CA HIS A 647 13.49 16.18 22.01
C HIS A 647 14.83 15.43 22.17
N LEU A 648 15.92 15.96 21.62
CA LEU A 648 17.27 15.39 21.76
C LEU A 648 17.78 15.49 23.20
N GLU A 649 17.62 16.65 23.81
CA GLU A 649 18.01 16.88 25.21
C GLU A 649 17.24 15.99 26.19
N GLN A 650 16.07 15.47 25.78
CA GLN A 650 15.27 14.53 26.56
C GLN A 650 15.57 13.05 26.25
N LEU A 651 15.60 12.67 24.95
CA LEU A 651 15.71 11.28 24.53
C LEU A 651 17.16 10.77 24.52
N TRP A 652 18.10 11.68 24.36
CA TRP A 652 19.53 11.42 24.19
C TRP A 652 20.38 12.39 25.04
N PRO A 653 20.13 12.48 26.37
CA PRO A 653 20.72 13.52 27.23
C PRO A 653 22.21 13.35 27.50
N GLY A 654 22.79 12.19 27.16
CA GLY A 654 24.19 11.89 27.44
C GLY A 654 25.18 12.71 26.61
N LEU A 655 24.71 13.37 25.55
CA LEU A 655 25.51 14.24 24.68
C LEU A 655 24.72 15.51 24.27
N PRO A 656 25.41 16.60 23.90
CA PRO A 656 24.77 17.80 23.38
C PRO A 656 23.91 17.54 22.14
N ALA A 657 22.81 18.28 21.99
CA ALA A 657 21.85 18.13 20.89
C ALA A 657 22.51 18.23 19.50
N GLU A 658 23.58 19.02 19.36
CA GLU A 658 24.34 19.18 18.12
C GLU A 658 25.02 17.88 17.68
N GLN A 659 25.46 17.06 18.64
CA GLN A 659 26.11 15.78 18.36
C GLN A 659 25.09 14.66 18.13
N THR A 660 23.93 14.75 18.80
CA THR A 660 22.87 13.74 18.74
C THR A 660 21.85 14.01 17.66
N HIS A 661 21.94 15.14 16.94
CA HIS A 661 20.98 15.55 15.91
C HIS A 661 20.59 14.43 14.91
N PRO A 662 21.51 13.63 14.36
CA PRO A 662 21.14 12.52 13.47
C PRO A 662 20.23 11.47 14.12
N LEU A 663 20.32 11.28 15.44
CA LEU A 663 19.56 10.26 16.18
C LEU A 663 18.07 10.60 16.30
N LEU A 664 17.70 11.89 16.28
CA LEU A 664 16.29 12.27 16.28
C LEU A 664 15.73 12.40 14.86
N ALA A 665 16.57 12.77 13.88
CA ALA A 665 16.18 12.67 12.48
C ALA A 665 15.73 11.24 12.13
N THR A 666 16.38 10.21 12.70
CA THR A 666 15.95 8.81 12.64
C THR A 666 14.51 8.57 13.07
N GLU A 667 14.05 9.17 14.17
CA GLU A 667 12.68 8.99 14.69
C GLU A 667 11.62 9.54 13.71
N TYR A 668 11.95 10.65 13.03
CA TYR A 668 11.11 11.21 11.99
C TYR A 668 11.27 10.48 10.66
N ALA A 669 12.45 9.92 10.36
CA ALA A 669 12.80 9.25 9.12
C ALA A 669 12.38 7.77 9.04
N ASN A 670 11.73 7.24 10.07
CA ASN A 670 11.21 5.89 10.06
C ASN A 670 9.87 5.82 9.29
N GLY A 671 9.70 4.76 8.48
CA GLY A 671 8.51 4.54 7.67
C GLY A 671 8.26 5.71 6.71
N ARG A 672 7.15 6.41 6.91
CA ARG A 672 6.72 7.53 6.07
C ARG A 672 7.74 8.65 5.90
N GLY A 673 8.56 8.94 6.91
CA GLY A 673 9.59 9.97 6.77
C GLY A 673 10.89 9.51 6.12
N ALA A 674 10.97 8.28 5.62
CA ALA A 674 12.18 7.79 4.94
C ALA A 674 12.53 8.61 3.68
N PHE A 675 11.64 9.49 3.20
CA PHE A 675 11.96 10.50 2.19
C PHE A 675 13.07 11.48 2.61
N LEU A 676 13.41 11.59 3.90
CA LEU A 676 14.62 12.30 4.33
C LEU A 676 15.85 11.88 3.51
N TYR A 677 16.01 10.58 3.25
CA TYR A 677 17.21 10.04 2.62
C TYR A 677 17.36 10.49 1.15
N PRO A 678 16.40 10.24 0.23
CA PRO A 678 16.50 10.71 -1.15
C PRO A 678 16.53 12.24 -1.25
N VAL A 679 15.77 12.97 -0.43
CA VAL A 679 15.79 14.44 -0.38
C VAL A 679 17.18 14.94 0.00
N THR A 680 17.78 14.38 1.05
CA THR A 680 19.11 14.78 1.51
C THR A 680 20.20 14.45 0.48
N ALA A 681 20.12 13.28 -0.15
CA ALA A 681 21.04 12.90 -1.21
C ALA A 681 20.96 13.86 -2.41
N ALA A 682 19.74 14.21 -2.84
CA ALA A 682 19.51 15.15 -3.93
C ALA A 682 19.96 16.58 -3.56
N TYR A 683 19.65 17.05 -2.35
CA TYR A 683 20.06 18.36 -1.86
C TYR A 683 21.59 18.48 -1.74
N SER A 684 22.26 17.43 -1.25
CA SER A 684 23.72 17.38 -1.16
C SER A 684 24.36 17.44 -2.55
N ARG A 685 23.82 16.73 -3.55
CA ARG A 685 24.26 16.84 -4.96
C ARG A 685 24.03 18.24 -5.53
N LEU A 686 22.88 18.84 -5.23
CA LEU A 686 22.50 20.17 -5.73
C LEU A 686 23.40 21.28 -5.18
N THR A 687 23.81 21.18 -3.91
CA THR A 687 24.59 22.21 -3.21
C THR A 687 26.09 21.93 -3.16
N GLY A 688 26.50 20.68 -3.38
CA GLY A 688 27.87 20.21 -3.14
C GLY A 688 28.22 20.00 -1.65
N ASP A 689 27.31 20.26 -0.72
CA ASP A 689 27.56 20.10 0.72
C ASP A 689 27.37 18.64 1.15
N THR A 690 28.48 17.91 1.21
CA THR A 690 28.51 16.47 1.57
C THR A 690 28.22 16.19 3.03
N ARG A 691 28.23 17.22 3.91
CA ARG A 691 27.94 17.03 5.34
C ARG A 691 26.52 16.51 5.55
N TRP A 692 25.58 16.92 4.70
CA TRP A 692 24.20 16.43 4.74
C TRP A 692 24.11 14.95 4.37
N LEU A 693 24.90 14.48 3.40
CA LEU A 693 24.95 13.06 3.07
C LEU A 693 25.47 12.22 4.25
N HIS A 694 26.52 12.69 4.93
CA HIS A 694 27.02 12.04 6.14
C HIS A 694 25.99 12.06 7.29
N PHE A 695 25.26 13.16 7.46
CA PHE A 695 24.17 13.28 8.44
C PHE A 695 23.08 12.24 8.19
N ALA A 696 22.56 12.16 6.96
CA ALA A 696 21.49 11.23 6.62
C ALA A 696 21.95 9.76 6.68
N ARG A 697 23.20 9.46 6.30
CA ARG A 697 23.77 8.13 6.48
C ARG A 697 23.87 7.75 7.96
N ARG A 698 24.23 8.69 8.84
CA ARG A 698 24.28 8.42 10.29
C ARG A 698 22.89 8.16 10.84
N ALA A 699 21.89 8.93 10.40
CA ALA A 699 20.49 8.71 10.75
C ALA A 699 19.98 7.34 10.26
N LEU A 700 20.39 6.90 9.07
CA LEU A 700 20.03 5.58 8.53
C LEU A 700 20.59 4.43 9.38
N TYR A 701 21.88 4.47 9.71
CA TYR A 701 22.49 3.41 10.54
C TYR A 701 21.94 3.43 11.98
N ALA A 702 21.66 4.61 12.53
CA ALA A 702 20.97 4.70 13.82
C ALA A 702 19.56 4.09 13.75
N ASN A 703 18.80 4.37 12.69
CA ASN A 703 17.47 3.77 12.44
C ASN A 703 17.55 2.24 12.39
N ALA A 704 18.51 1.72 11.64
CA ALA A 704 18.79 0.30 11.52
C ALA A 704 19.15 -0.39 12.85
N MET A 705 19.68 0.34 13.83
CA MET A 705 20.03 -0.18 15.16
C MET A 705 18.88 -0.07 16.17
N THR A 706 18.02 0.93 16.02
CA THR A 706 17.08 1.36 17.07
C THR A 706 15.61 1.12 16.76
N ASN A 707 15.23 0.96 15.49
CA ASN A 707 13.82 0.95 15.08
C ASN A 707 13.40 -0.38 14.45
N SER A 708 12.09 -0.63 14.48
CA SER A 708 11.48 -1.74 13.77
C SER A 708 11.59 -1.53 12.25
N GLU A 709 11.81 -2.60 11.51
CA GLU A 709 11.81 -2.57 10.05
C GLU A 709 10.45 -2.07 9.52
N ARG A 710 10.48 -1.13 8.57
CA ARG A 710 9.34 -0.60 7.83
C ARG A 710 9.64 -0.71 6.35
N SER A 711 8.63 -0.96 5.52
CA SER A 711 8.81 -1.18 4.08
C SER A 711 9.55 -0.01 3.42
N GLU A 712 9.16 1.20 3.79
CA GLU A 712 9.59 2.50 3.27
C GLU A 712 11.05 2.83 3.60
N ASN A 713 11.64 2.19 4.63
CA ASN A 713 13.03 2.41 5.02
C ASN A 713 14.01 2.07 3.87
N ILE A 714 13.54 1.36 2.83
CA ILE A 714 14.28 1.14 1.59
C ILE A 714 14.76 2.42 0.91
N LEU A 715 14.08 3.55 1.11
CA LEU A 715 14.52 4.86 0.60
C LEU A 715 15.88 5.28 1.18
N GLY A 716 16.28 4.69 2.33
CA GLY A 716 17.63 4.81 2.89
C GLY A 716 18.75 4.39 1.94
N ALA A 717 18.46 3.52 0.96
CA ALA A 717 19.42 3.14 -0.07
C ALA A 717 19.93 4.34 -0.91
N ALA A 718 19.24 5.49 -0.88
CA ALA A 718 19.66 6.70 -1.57
C ALA A 718 20.93 7.37 -1.00
N VAL A 719 21.30 7.06 0.26
CA VAL A 719 22.46 7.65 0.93
C VAL A 719 23.61 6.66 1.15
N LEU A 720 23.45 5.42 0.68
CA LEU A 720 24.50 4.41 0.73
C LEU A 720 25.66 4.79 -0.20
N PRO A 721 26.90 4.41 0.16
CA PRO A 721 28.03 4.58 -0.72
C PRO A 721 27.84 3.74 -2.00
N ALA A 722 28.26 4.29 -3.13
CA ALA A 722 28.18 3.61 -4.43
C ALA A 722 29.45 3.87 -5.26
N GLY A 723 29.70 3.02 -6.26
CA GLY A 723 30.90 3.12 -7.11
C GLY A 723 32.20 3.08 -6.29
N ASP A 724 33.11 4.02 -6.56
CA ASP A 724 34.42 4.09 -5.89
C ASP A 724 34.33 4.34 -4.37
N GLU A 725 33.28 5.04 -3.91
CA GLU A 725 33.05 5.25 -2.47
C GLU A 725 32.79 3.91 -1.78
N LEU A 726 31.99 3.03 -2.39
CA LEU A 726 31.69 1.71 -1.83
C LEU A 726 32.93 0.83 -1.69
N ALA A 727 33.86 0.93 -2.65
CA ALA A 727 35.11 0.17 -2.62
C ALA A 727 36.01 0.54 -1.44
N THR A 728 35.90 1.78 -0.93
CA THR A 728 36.73 2.30 0.17
C THR A 728 35.97 2.45 1.50
N PHE A 729 34.65 2.33 1.49
CA PHE A 729 33.82 2.46 2.70
C PHE A 729 33.99 1.27 3.65
N ASP A 730 34.41 1.56 4.90
CA ASP A 730 34.48 0.58 6.00
C ASP A 730 33.16 0.62 6.78
N GLU A 731 32.20 -0.23 6.41
CA GLU A 731 30.92 -0.32 7.11
C GLU A 731 31.11 -0.75 8.57
N ALA A 732 32.06 -1.65 8.86
CA ALA A 732 32.26 -2.13 10.21
C ALA A 732 32.72 -1.00 11.14
N ALA A 733 33.60 -0.11 10.68
CA ALA A 733 33.93 1.12 11.41
C ALA A 733 32.71 2.03 11.59
N TYR A 734 31.94 2.25 10.52
CA TYR A 734 30.75 3.11 10.59
C TYR A 734 29.69 2.59 11.58
N VAL A 735 29.49 1.28 11.62
CA VAL A 735 28.62 0.59 12.58
C VAL A 735 29.13 0.77 14.01
N ARG A 736 30.43 0.54 14.25
CA ARG A 736 31.03 0.75 15.59
C ARG A 736 30.85 2.19 16.07
N ASP A 737 31.11 3.17 15.22
CA ASP A 737 30.98 4.59 15.55
C ASP A 737 29.52 4.98 15.83
N THR A 738 28.56 4.42 15.07
CA THR A 738 27.13 4.70 15.28
C THR A 738 26.65 4.10 16.58
N ARG A 739 27.10 2.89 16.90
CA ARG A 739 26.84 2.23 18.18
C ARG A 739 27.40 3.02 19.35
N ASP A 740 28.64 3.49 19.23
CA ASP A 740 29.27 4.32 20.24
C ASP A 740 28.53 5.65 20.44
N LEU A 741 28.06 6.28 19.36
CA LEU A 741 27.19 7.46 19.43
C LEU A 741 25.90 7.17 20.19
N LEU A 742 25.16 6.11 19.82
CA LEU A 742 23.93 5.71 20.51
C LEU A 742 24.19 5.42 22.00
N TRP A 743 25.27 4.70 22.29
CA TRP A 743 25.66 4.35 23.65
C TRP A 743 26.02 5.58 24.48
N LYS A 744 26.82 6.52 23.96
CA LYS A 744 27.22 7.73 24.67
C LYS A 744 26.05 8.69 24.86
N ALA A 745 25.21 8.83 23.83
CA ALA A 745 24.04 9.69 23.83
C ALA A 745 22.93 9.22 24.78
N ALA A 746 22.80 7.91 25.00
CA ALA A 746 21.85 7.36 25.96
C ALA A 746 22.13 7.87 27.38
N ALA A 747 21.11 7.86 28.24
CA ALA A 747 21.28 8.22 29.64
C ALA A 747 22.06 7.13 30.43
N ASP A 748 22.94 7.52 31.36
CA ASP A 748 23.79 6.60 32.14
C ASP A 748 23.03 5.75 33.15
N THR A 749 21.90 6.26 33.62
CA THR A 749 20.92 5.53 34.39
C THR A 749 19.57 5.72 33.71
N LEU A 750 18.52 5.17 34.27
CA LEU A 750 17.15 5.50 33.88
C LEU A 750 16.72 6.91 34.39
N PRO A 751 17.59 7.93 34.49
CA PRO A 751 17.74 8.75 35.69
C PRO A 751 16.48 9.53 36.12
N ASN A 752 16.29 9.59 37.44
CA ASN A 752 15.87 10.73 38.27
C ASN A 752 14.82 11.73 37.72
N GLY A 753 13.59 11.60 38.23
CA GLY A 753 12.95 12.73 38.91
C GLY A 753 12.33 13.86 38.08
N ASP A 754 12.50 13.93 36.75
CA ASP A 754 11.76 14.91 35.93
C ASP A 754 10.91 14.26 34.84
N PHE A 755 10.25 13.18 35.25
CA PHE A 755 8.94 12.84 34.74
C PHE A 755 8.01 14.05 34.77
N ALA A 756 8.24 15.01 35.66
CA ALA A 756 7.50 16.23 35.86
C ALA A 756 7.72 17.27 34.75
N GLN A 757 7.24 17.01 33.52
CA GLN A 757 6.96 18.12 32.62
C GLN A 757 5.70 18.85 33.09
N HIS A 758 5.80 19.62 34.19
CA HIS A 758 4.70 20.40 34.80
C HIS A 758 4.22 21.56 33.94
N ALA A 759 5.05 21.99 32.98
CA ALA A 759 4.77 23.13 32.14
C ALA A 759 3.73 22.75 31.08
N PRO A 760 2.55 23.41 31.06
CA PRO A 760 1.61 23.25 29.96
C PRO A 760 2.28 23.61 28.62
N TYR A 761 1.73 23.07 27.53
CA TYR A 761 2.38 23.12 26.21
C TYR A 761 2.72 24.55 25.74
N ASP A 762 1.93 25.53 26.15
CA ASP A 762 2.18 26.95 25.94
C ASP A 762 3.38 27.49 26.73
N ALA A 763 3.61 27.05 27.97
CA ALA A 763 4.79 27.40 28.76
C ALA A 763 6.08 26.78 28.19
N LEU A 764 5.98 25.59 27.59
CA LEU A 764 7.10 24.96 26.88
C LEU A 764 7.48 25.71 25.62
N LEU A 765 6.47 26.09 24.83
CA LEU A 765 6.65 26.97 23.69
C LEU A 765 7.29 28.28 24.14
N ALA A 766 6.73 28.97 25.14
CA ALA A 766 7.28 30.23 25.63
C ALA A 766 8.76 30.14 26.05
N ARG A 767 9.19 29.02 26.64
CA ARG A 767 10.61 28.79 26.99
C ARG A 767 11.50 28.61 25.76
N ALA A 768 11.04 27.85 24.77
CA ALA A 768 11.79 27.59 23.54
C ALA A 768 11.79 28.79 22.58
N THR A 769 10.67 29.52 22.51
CA THR A 769 10.43 30.61 21.57
C THR A 769 10.76 31.98 22.15
N ARG A 770 10.82 32.13 23.48
CA ARG A 770 10.87 33.42 24.19
C ARG A 770 9.70 34.35 23.81
N THR A 771 8.52 33.79 23.50
CA THR A 771 7.32 34.57 23.11
C THR A 771 6.12 34.22 24.01
N ASP A 772 5.21 35.18 24.22
CA ASP A 772 3.95 34.98 24.96
C ASP A 772 2.83 34.35 24.09
N TYR A 773 3.17 33.83 22.92
CA TYR A 773 2.20 33.36 21.94
C TYR A 773 1.65 31.97 22.29
N LYS A 774 0.31 31.82 22.24
CA LYS A 774 -0.39 30.54 22.43
C LYS A 774 -1.05 30.10 21.12
N PRO A 775 -0.56 29.04 20.45
CA PRO A 775 -1.19 28.51 19.25
C PRO A 775 -2.65 28.10 19.52
N ARG A 776 -3.54 28.26 18.54
CA ARG A 776 -4.96 27.87 18.67
C ARG A 776 -5.17 26.41 19.10
N PHE A 777 -4.24 25.51 18.76
CA PHE A 777 -4.29 24.11 19.19
C PHE A 777 -3.72 23.89 20.61
N ALA A 778 -2.86 24.79 21.10
CA ALA A 778 -2.35 24.82 22.47
C ALA A 778 -3.41 25.38 23.42
N THR A 779 -4.51 24.66 23.55
CA THR A 779 -5.54 24.96 24.55
C THR A 779 -4.96 24.76 25.96
N PRO A 780 -5.37 25.54 26.98
CA PRO A 780 -4.80 25.55 28.34
C PRO A 780 -5.11 24.30 29.17
N TRP A 781 -5.46 23.19 28.53
CA TRP A 781 -5.62 21.92 29.23
C TRP A 781 -4.25 21.49 29.76
N LEU A 782 -4.24 21.06 31.03
CA LEU A 782 -3.10 20.36 31.61
C LEU A 782 -2.91 19.06 30.83
N TYR A 783 -2.08 19.10 29.79
CA TYR A 783 -1.59 17.89 29.14
C TYR A 783 -0.92 17.05 30.23
N PRO A 784 -1.35 15.80 30.47
CA PRO A 784 -0.71 14.94 31.45
C PRO A 784 0.77 14.79 31.15
N LEU A 785 1.52 14.86 32.23
CA LEU A 785 2.81 15.53 32.30
C LEU A 785 3.99 14.61 31.98
N HIS A 786 3.77 13.43 31.40
CA HIS A 786 4.70 12.31 31.65
C HIS A 786 5.18 11.47 30.44
N TRP A 787 4.61 11.55 29.22
CA TRP A 787 4.97 10.57 28.15
C TRP A 787 4.82 11.02 26.68
N ARG A 788 5.60 10.38 25.79
CA ARG A 788 5.45 10.38 24.32
C ARG A 788 4.91 9.02 23.85
N LEU A 789 4.03 9.05 22.84
CA LEU A 789 3.70 7.90 22.01
C LEU A 789 4.85 7.63 21.00
N VAL A 790 4.96 6.43 20.45
CA VAL A 790 6.10 5.91 19.68
C VAL A 790 6.19 6.50 18.27
N GLN A 791 7.39 6.39 17.68
CA GLN A 791 7.79 6.60 16.27
C GLN A 791 6.66 6.84 15.26
N GLY A 792 6.73 7.98 14.54
CA GLY A 792 5.90 8.28 13.37
C GLY A 792 4.69 9.19 13.66
N LYS A 793 3.48 8.76 13.23
CA LYS A 793 2.21 9.54 13.21
C LYS A 793 1.90 10.21 14.56
N GLU A 794 2.32 9.61 15.67
CA GLU A 794 1.88 9.96 17.02
C GLU A 794 2.55 11.23 17.57
N LEU A 795 3.58 11.75 16.89
CA LEU A 795 4.20 13.05 17.19
C LEU A 795 3.34 14.24 16.75
N THR A 796 2.42 13.99 15.81
CA THR A 796 1.61 15.02 15.14
C THR A 796 0.16 15.09 15.64
N ALA A 797 -0.26 14.17 16.51
CA ALA A 797 -1.67 14.07 16.91
C ALA A 797 -2.00 14.99 18.10
N THR A 798 -2.23 16.27 17.79
CA THR A 798 -2.79 17.29 18.70
C THR A 798 -4.16 16.88 19.26
N GLU A 799 -4.99 16.13 18.53
CA GLU A 799 -6.27 15.61 19.05
C GLU A 799 -6.11 14.54 20.14
N LEU A 800 -5.14 13.63 20.01
CA LEU A 800 -4.82 12.67 21.06
C LEU A 800 -4.22 13.37 22.29
N MET A 801 -3.49 14.47 22.09
CA MET A 801 -3.01 15.29 23.20
C MET A 801 -4.17 15.96 23.97
N ARG A 802 -5.28 16.35 23.32
CA ARG A 802 -6.44 17.00 23.95
C ARG A 802 -7.21 16.12 24.94
N ARG A 803 -7.10 14.79 24.85
CA ARG A 803 -7.92 13.83 25.62
C ARG A 803 -7.13 12.98 26.62
N ARG A 804 -5.86 13.29 26.85
CA ARG A 804 -5.01 12.45 27.71
C ARG A 804 -5.53 12.43 29.16
N GLN A 805 -5.77 11.23 29.67
CA GLN A 805 -5.89 10.96 31.11
C GLN A 805 -4.49 10.76 31.72
N LYS A 806 -4.39 10.78 33.06
CA LYS A 806 -3.14 10.52 33.80
C LYS A 806 -2.76 9.04 33.62
N MET A 807 -2.01 8.72 32.55
CA MET A 807 -1.71 7.32 32.16
C MET A 807 -0.59 6.64 32.95
N ALA A 808 0.15 7.39 33.77
CA ALA A 808 1.25 6.88 34.57
C ALA A 808 1.69 7.89 35.62
N THR A 809 2.31 7.41 36.70
CA THR A 809 2.92 8.22 37.75
C THR A 809 4.24 7.62 38.18
N LEU A 810 5.17 8.48 38.60
CA LEU A 810 6.19 8.02 39.53
C LEU A 810 5.56 7.76 40.87
N ASP A 811 5.80 6.58 41.37
CA ASP A 811 5.32 6.16 42.66
C ASP A 811 6.47 6.19 43.65
N PHE A 812 6.62 7.32 44.34
CA PHE A 812 7.57 7.45 45.46
C PHE A 812 6.95 7.01 46.79
N ASP A 813 5.63 7.14 46.92
CA ASP A 813 4.95 7.05 48.22
C ASP A 813 4.34 5.66 48.50
N THR A 814 3.95 4.88 47.49
CA THR A 814 3.16 3.65 47.71
C THR A 814 4.00 2.45 48.17
N TRP A 815 5.34 2.49 48.01
CA TRP A 815 6.19 1.33 48.32
C TRP A 815 7.35 1.60 49.29
N HIS A 816 7.60 2.84 49.71
CA HIS A 816 8.77 3.19 50.55
C HIS A 816 10.11 2.61 50.03
N THR A 817 10.20 2.30 48.72
CA THR A 817 11.39 1.69 48.12
C THR A 817 12.38 2.79 47.78
N ALA A 818 13.66 2.55 48.09
CA ALA A 818 14.76 3.48 47.78
C ALA A 818 15.01 3.69 46.26
N ALA A 819 14.24 3.03 45.38
CA ALA A 819 14.35 3.11 43.93
C ALA A 819 13.05 3.67 43.31
N PRO A 820 13.13 4.53 42.27
CA PRO A 820 11.95 5.08 41.60
C PRO A 820 11.15 3.97 40.89
N ALA A 821 9.88 3.80 41.26
CA ALA A 821 8.96 2.87 40.60
C ALA A 821 8.10 3.61 39.56
N PHE A 822 7.96 3.00 38.38
CA PHE A 822 7.04 3.45 37.34
C PHE A 822 5.69 2.76 37.46
N ARG A 823 4.62 3.53 37.62
CA ARG A 823 3.25 3.04 37.59
C ARG A 823 2.58 3.48 36.30
N PHE A 824 1.89 2.56 35.61
CA PHE A 824 1.01 2.88 34.48
C PHE A 824 -0.46 2.75 34.91
N ASP A 825 -1.23 3.83 34.77
CA ASP A 825 -2.67 3.92 35.01
C ASP A 825 -3.41 3.92 33.66
N LEU A 826 -3.70 2.75 33.11
CA LEU A 826 -4.39 2.62 31.81
C LEU A 826 -5.91 2.69 32.01
N ASP A 827 -6.52 3.87 31.81
CA ASP A 827 -7.98 4.06 31.87
C ASP A 827 -8.61 4.11 30.46
N ARG A 828 -9.80 3.51 30.30
CA ARG A 828 -10.36 3.05 29.01
C ARG A 828 -11.25 4.09 28.31
N GLY A 829 -11.08 5.37 28.64
CA GLY A 829 -12.04 6.43 28.29
C GLY A 829 -12.23 6.70 26.78
N ASP A 830 -11.39 6.18 25.88
CA ASP A 830 -11.48 6.46 24.44
C ASP A 830 -11.51 5.17 23.59
N PRO A 831 -12.50 4.95 22.72
CA PRO A 831 -12.67 3.73 21.91
C PRO A 831 -11.58 3.44 20.86
N PHE A 832 -10.54 4.27 20.74
CA PHE A 832 -9.55 4.18 19.64
C PHE A 832 -8.25 3.42 19.97
N THR A 833 -8.06 2.88 21.19
CA THR A 833 -6.77 2.26 21.57
C THR A 833 -6.92 0.83 22.07
N HIS A 834 -6.97 -0.14 21.14
CA HIS A 834 -6.75 -1.56 21.47
C HIS A 834 -5.26 -1.87 21.76
N ARG A 835 -4.34 -0.99 21.36
CA ARG A 835 -2.90 -1.07 21.61
C ARG A 835 -2.35 0.34 21.86
N THR A 836 -1.51 0.49 22.87
CA THR A 836 -0.75 1.73 23.12
C THR A 836 0.72 1.38 23.21
N SER A 837 1.55 2.05 22.42
CA SER A 837 3.01 1.96 22.50
C SER A 837 3.55 3.26 23.09
N LEU A 838 4.48 3.19 24.06
CA LEU A 838 5.04 4.36 24.73
C LEU A 838 6.57 4.27 24.74
N THR A 839 7.27 5.36 24.42
CA THR A 839 8.74 5.48 24.55
C THR A 839 9.07 6.74 25.35
N THR A 840 9.83 6.58 26.45
CA THR A 840 10.20 7.70 27.35
C THR A 840 11.63 8.18 27.24
N ALA A 841 12.60 7.28 27.15
CA ALA A 841 14.02 7.62 27.03
C ALA A 841 14.84 6.39 26.64
N ASN A 842 15.96 6.62 25.95
CA ASN A 842 16.97 5.59 25.71
C ASN A 842 18.00 5.62 26.85
N PHE A 843 18.19 4.50 27.52
CA PHE A 843 19.10 4.38 28.67
C PHE A 843 20.06 3.20 28.50
N LYS A 844 21.21 3.29 29.16
CA LYS A 844 22.26 2.27 29.10
C LYS A 844 21.97 1.14 30.07
N LEU A 845 22.06 -0.10 29.57
CA LEU A 845 22.13 -1.30 30.39
C LEU A 845 23.58 -1.82 30.35
N PRO A 846 24.45 -1.45 31.32
CA PRO A 846 25.83 -1.91 31.31
C PRO A 846 25.92 -3.44 31.45
N PRO A 847 27.00 -4.10 31.02
CA PRO A 847 27.16 -5.55 31.21
C PRO A 847 27.01 -5.94 32.68
N GLY A 848 26.15 -6.93 32.96
CA GLY A 848 25.90 -7.39 34.33
C GLY A 848 24.57 -8.10 34.50
N ARG A 849 24.29 -8.53 35.73
CA ARG A 849 22.99 -9.07 36.11
C ARG A 849 22.08 -7.92 36.52
N HIS A 850 21.04 -7.69 35.75
CA HIS A 850 19.99 -6.71 36.05
C HIS A 850 18.76 -7.42 36.62
N THR A 851 18.13 -6.81 37.62
CA THR A 851 16.86 -7.29 38.17
C THR A 851 15.79 -6.27 37.84
N LEU A 852 14.76 -6.68 37.11
CA LEU A 852 13.58 -5.88 36.82
C LEU A 852 12.45 -6.33 37.76
N ALA A 853 11.84 -5.38 38.45
CA ALA A 853 10.68 -5.60 39.31
C ALA A 853 9.45 -4.90 38.73
N TRP A 854 8.31 -5.57 38.78
CA TRP A 854 7.03 -5.09 38.26
C TRP A 854 5.89 -5.45 39.20
N TRP A 855 4.76 -4.77 39.03
CA TRP A 855 3.50 -5.12 39.66
C TRP A 855 2.37 -4.68 38.75
N PHE A 856 1.23 -5.35 38.86
CA PHE A 856 0.04 -5.06 38.07
C PHE A 856 -1.17 -5.04 38.99
N ARG A 857 -2.08 -4.09 38.78
CA ARG A 857 -3.31 -3.97 39.55
C ARG A 857 -4.46 -3.61 38.62
N GLU A 858 -5.44 -4.50 38.53
CA GLU A 858 -6.70 -4.19 37.86
C GLU A 858 -7.61 -3.38 38.79
N THR A 859 -8.24 -2.34 38.23
CA THR A 859 -9.33 -1.64 38.90
C THR A 859 -10.64 -2.42 38.71
N PRO A 860 -11.53 -2.48 39.73
CA PRO A 860 -12.83 -3.11 39.57
C PRO A 860 -13.61 -2.53 38.39
N GLY A 861 -14.02 -3.37 37.44
CA GLY A 861 -14.70 -2.95 36.21
C GLY A 861 -13.77 -2.54 35.05
N GLY A 862 -12.45 -2.60 35.23
CA GLY A 862 -11.46 -2.39 34.17
C GLY A 862 -11.32 -3.60 33.24
N SER A 863 -10.75 -3.38 32.05
CA SER A 863 -10.35 -4.47 31.15
C SER A 863 -9.05 -5.13 31.60
N THR A 864 -8.97 -6.44 31.43
CA THR A 864 -7.75 -7.22 31.64
C THR A 864 -6.65 -6.77 30.67
N LEU A 865 -5.47 -6.46 31.18
CA LEU A 865 -4.29 -6.24 30.34
C LEU A 865 -3.91 -7.59 29.71
N GLU A 866 -3.86 -7.69 28.38
CA GLU A 866 -3.47 -8.94 27.73
C GLU A 866 -1.96 -9.21 27.89
N ALA A 867 -1.13 -8.20 27.58
CA ALA A 867 0.33 -8.26 27.72
C ALA A 867 0.95 -6.85 27.78
N ALA A 868 2.12 -6.75 28.43
CA ALA A 868 3.04 -5.64 28.34
C ALA A 868 4.39 -6.13 27.78
N ASN A 869 5.00 -5.37 26.87
CA ASN A 869 6.26 -5.76 26.22
C ASN A 869 7.35 -4.73 26.55
N LEU A 870 8.49 -5.21 27.05
CA LEU A 870 9.72 -4.42 27.16
C LEU A 870 10.63 -4.77 26.00
N TYR A 871 10.85 -3.82 25.09
CA TYR A 871 11.77 -3.97 23.97
C TYR A 871 13.17 -3.52 24.36
N LEU A 872 14.16 -4.35 24.08
CA LEU A 872 15.57 -4.06 24.30
C LEU A 872 16.26 -4.03 22.93
N SER A 873 17.08 -3.02 22.66
CA SER A 873 17.96 -3.02 21.48
C SER A 873 19.34 -3.56 21.88
N ASP A 874 19.90 -4.43 21.05
CA ASP A 874 21.28 -4.92 21.17
C ASP A 874 22.28 -4.17 20.27
N PHE A 875 21.81 -3.12 19.56
CA PHE A 875 22.54 -2.41 18.50
C PHE A 875 23.00 -3.29 17.31
N GLU A 876 22.53 -4.53 17.25
CA GLU A 876 22.61 -5.41 16.10
C GLU A 876 21.26 -5.44 15.36
N GLY A 877 20.39 -4.46 15.66
CA GLY A 877 19.01 -4.28 15.13
C GLY A 877 18.06 -5.41 15.48
N ASN A 878 18.43 -6.27 16.43
CA ASN A 878 17.46 -7.16 17.04
C ASN A 878 16.69 -6.36 18.10
N HIS A 879 15.40 -6.66 18.20
CA HIS A 879 14.50 -6.08 19.20
C HIS A 879 13.90 -7.18 20.09
N PRO A 880 14.72 -7.91 20.87
CA PRO A 880 14.21 -8.86 21.83
C PRO A 880 13.19 -8.18 22.74
N ALA A 881 12.01 -8.80 22.81
CA ALA A 881 10.92 -8.36 23.66
C ALA A 881 10.80 -9.31 24.85
N LEU A 882 10.79 -8.73 26.04
CA LEU A 882 10.35 -9.41 27.24
C LEU A 882 8.84 -9.17 27.38
N GLU A 883 8.07 -10.22 27.15
CA GLU A 883 6.62 -10.19 27.26
C GLU A 883 6.19 -10.54 28.69
N ILE A 884 5.31 -9.70 29.23
CA ILE A 884 4.81 -9.75 30.60
C ILE A 884 3.29 -9.87 30.53
N GLN A 885 2.76 -11.03 30.93
CA GLN A 885 1.32 -11.31 30.90
C GLN A 885 0.80 -11.47 32.34
N PRO A 886 -0.31 -10.81 32.72
CA PRO A 886 -0.95 -11.07 34.00
C PRO A 886 -1.61 -12.46 34.03
N ASP A 887 -1.32 -13.23 35.08
CA ASP A 887 -2.02 -14.45 35.44
C ASP A 887 -3.00 -14.10 36.57
N THR A 888 -4.18 -13.64 36.16
CA THR A 888 -5.24 -13.20 37.08
C THR A 888 -5.78 -14.35 37.94
N ALA A 889 -5.69 -15.60 37.46
CA ALA A 889 -6.12 -16.77 38.23
C ALA A 889 -5.18 -17.06 39.42
N ARG A 890 -3.89 -16.74 39.27
CA ARG A 890 -2.88 -16.96 40.32
C ARG A 890 -2.46 -15.69 41.04
N ASN A 891 -2.94 -14.53 40.62
CA ASN A 891 -2.47 -13.22 41.06
C ASN A 891 -0.93 -13.09 40.91
N THR A 892 -0.40 -13.56 39.77
CA THR A 892 1.03 -13.53 39.43
C THR A 892 1.26 -12.93 38.05
N LEU A 893 2.53 -12.74 37.68
CA LEU A 893 2.94 -12.33 36.32
C LEU A 893 3.67 -13.48 35.65
N ARG A 894 3.23 -13.85 34.45
CA ARG A 894 3.95 -14.75 33.57
C ARG A 894 4.93 -13.95 32.73
N LEU A 895 6.18 -14.39 32.76
CA LEU A 895 7.26 -13.79 31.97
C LEU A 895 7.62 -14.75 30.88
N GLN A 896 7.46 -14.30 29.65
CA GLN A 896 7.86 -15.05 28.49
C GLN A 896 8.94 -14.25 27.77
N ASN A 897 10.08 -14.90 27.55
CA ASN A 897 11.06 -14.37 26.64
C ASN A 897 10.49 -14.53 25.23
N GLY A 898 9.89 -13.47 24.68
CA GLY A 898 9.25 -13.51 23.37
C GLY A 898 10.26 -13.85 22.27
N THR A 899 11.50 -13.38 22.45
CA THR A 899 12.66 -13.70 21.61
C THR A 899 13.90 -13.89 22.49
N PRO A 900 14.69 -14.97 22.37
CA PRO A 900 15.87 -15.19 23.21
C PRO A 900 16.85 -14.00 23.15
N LEU A 901 16.92 -13.22 24.23
CA LEU A 901 17.95 -12.21 24.43
C LEU A 901 19.34 -12.89 24.54
N ARG A 902 20.07 -12.98 23.43
CA ARG A 902 21.50 -13.29 23.43
C ARG A 902 22.28 -11.99 23.39
N ILE A 903 22.69 -11.49 24.57
CA ILE A 903 23.69 -10.43 24.63
C ILE A 903 25.05 -11.12 24.35
N PRO A 904 25.72 -10.86 23.21
CA PRO A 904 27.04 -11.42 22.99
C PRO A 904 27.96 -10.97 24.12
N SER A 905 28.68 -11.90 24.72
CA SER A 905 29.75 -11.55 25.66
C SER A 905 30.78 -10.69 24.90
N PRO A 906 31.29 -9.59 25.49
CA PRO A 906 32.36 -8.85 24.84
C PRO A 906 33.51 -9.82 24.53
N PRO A 907 34.15 -9.74 23.35
CA PRO A 907 35.34 -10.53 23.10
C PRO A 907 36.34 -10.25 24.22
N PRO A 908 36.98 -11.29 24.78
CA PRO A 908 37.94 -11.10 25.85
C PRO A 908 38.99 -10.06 25.39
N PRO A 909 39.44 -9.15 26.27
CA PRO A 909 40.44 -8.17 25.91
C PRO A 909 41.63 -8.92 25.31
N ARG A 910 41.98 -8.59 24.06
CA ARG A 910 43.21 -9.07 23.45
C ARG A 910 44.36 -8.47 24.26
N HIS A 911 44.85 -9.20 25.24
CA HIS A 911 46.14 -8.90 25.83
C HIS A 911 47.16 -9.03 24.71
N HIS A 912 47.71 -7.90 24.26
CA HIS A 912 48.94 -7.87 23.50
C HIS A 912 50.03 -8.47 24.38
N ILE A 913 50.29 -9.77 24.23
CA ILE A 913 51.51 -10.39 24.72
C ILE A 913 52.60 -9.93 23.75
N CYS A 914 53.32 -8.86 24.11
CA CYS A 914 54.62 -8.59 23.54
C CYS A 914 55.56 -9.71 23.96
N HIS A 915 55.86 -10.63 23.04
CA HIS A 915 57.04 -11.48 23.17
C HIS A 915 58.27 -10.61 22.92
N ALA A 916 58.96 -10.22 23.99
CA ALA A 916 60.34 -9.77 23.92
C ALA A 916 61.24 -10.99 23.73
N VAL A 917 61.96 -11.02 22.62
CA VAL A 917 63.06 -11.94 22.32
C VAL A 917 64.31 -11.42 23.02
N HIS A 918 64.94 -12.24 23.87
CA HIS A 918 66.38 -12.21 24.07
C HIS A 918 66.90 -13.62 24.41
N THR A 919 67.72 -14.13 23.48
CA THR A 919 68.67 -15.26 23.51
C THR A 919 68.36 -16.49 24.36
#